data_AF-A0A4R4P0F3-F1
#
_entry.id   AF-A0A4R4P0F3-F1
#
_cell.length_a   1.000
_cell.length_b   1.000
_cell.length_c   1.000
_cell.angle_alpha   90.00
_cell.angle_beta   90.00
_cell.angle_gamma   90.00
#
_symmetry.space_group_name_H-M   'P 1'
#
loop_
_entity.id
_entity.type
_entity.pdbx_description
1 polymer ?
#
loop_
_entity_poly.entity_id
_entity_poly.type
_entity_poly.pdbx_seq_one_letter_code
_entity_poly.pdbx_strand_id
1 'polypeptide(L)'
;MATEPLPPVGSAERQERQRIGEALLFDDGKVTTTPQAKTVAIEALAARMRSSTPELVLASMGLTVGNDMASRLGDSRYVLLAHNERYPSLGADVLHVDELRSAQHREQAHRAIRMDTERADQVVRMISTSELMGAWSYGSNNNIRVLALQEVTRDEFGLQDAMDWHMDPTTRSKVDLELDYNRDALRDFLRTQYQMTQETLAARGITEVYSYRALSWEEGAPRPDWVDENNIGSVIEARQRPLASWSADRQVVADWLEERRGHGVILAARHSTQDIFSVPTTGMGYLGQKEWVTLPGDHTATVDGVISHLGVGDREQSAAAGIRLGGPALDGITAGTTTQRQAAALSWQLSPLVLPQTGPDALDQRIARILDGAEEGPSWWPRDDSGYAIARRDIEFLQISPQQVRWMMTGESPLGLTPELYREFGSEMLEALERDGVDASQVDIRLKGTGAEFYSGLHKTLPTEAELAGNPEALQRMQDWFGDDQNRPLRRPYDSMYRLGLAPEPSDFDLDINSSAAVRAARSHWRENHNDRYPGDFMGGHGYLDNQAVRGSLPNLSDWSKRWEDKLGRPLSLGVFESSGPFDATVLGRELSSHFKDTDWVIHHPQTPMAWNTPQSRMVEPAITSTPTTGPQTGASAVPALGEASERPDHLRRGTTGAARGRAGGRG
;
A
#
# COMPACT_ATOMS: atom_id res chain seq x y z
N MET A 1 25.01 -33.84 3.99
CA MET A 1 25.55 -34.66 5.09
C MET A 1 24.37 -35.12 5.92
N ALA A 2 24.44 -36.24 6.64
CA ALA A 2 23.34 -36.60 7.54
C ALA A 2 23.27 -35.54 8.67
N THR A 3 22.11 -34.95 8.89
CA THR A 3 21.92 -34.00 9.99
C THR A 3 22.11 -34.74 11.31
N GLU A 4 23.04 -34.26 12.12
CA GLU A 4 23.31 -34.83 13.44
C GLU A 4 22.08 -34.61 14.34
N PRO A 5 21.52 -35.67 14.96
CA PRO A 5 20.29 -35.57 15.74
C PRO A 5 20.44 -34.53 16.85
N LEU A 6 19.34 -33.83 17.15
CA LEU A 6 19.35 -32.86 18.25
C LEU A 6 19.59 -33.55 19.60
N PRO A 7 20.37 -32.95 20.52
CA PRO A 7 20.58 -33.47 21.85
C PRO A 7 19.25 -33.70 22.58
N PRO A 8 19.09 -34.76 23.39
CA PRO A 8 17.84 -35.07 24.08
C PRO A 8 17.29 -33.88 24.88
N VAL A 9 15.95 -33.77 24.93
CA VAL A 9 15.25 -32.75 25.72
C VAL A 9 15.74 -32.80 27.17
N GLY A 10 16.08 -31.63 27.72
CA GLY A 10 16.61 -31.50 29.07
C GLY A 10 18.12 -31.77 29.24
N SER A 11 18.84 -32.22 28.20
CA SER A 11 20.30 -32.40 28.26
C SER A 11 21.05 -31.08 28.48
N ALA A 12 22.22 -31.16 29.11
CA ALA A 12 23.04 -29.97 29.41
C ALA A 12 23.46 -29.19 28.14
N GLU A 13 23.71 -29.89 27.04
CA GLU A 13 23.99 -29.27 25.75
C GLU A 13 22.77 -28.49 25.22
N ARG A 14 21.57 -29.06 25.31
CA ARG A 14 20.32 -28.38 24.93
C ARG A 14 20.13 -27.08 25.72
N GLN A 15 20.40 -27.11 27.02
CA GLN A 15 20.34 -25.94 27.91
C GLN A 15 21.40 -24.89 27.59
N GLU A 16 22.62 -25.30 27.24
CA GLU A 16 23.70 -24.38 26.79
C GLU A 16 23.31 -23.68 25.48
N ARG A 17 22.82 -24.44 24.49
CA ARG A 17 22.40 -23.88 23.20
C ARG A 17 21.21 -22.94 23.32
N GLN A 18 20.25 -23.24 24.21
CA GLN A 18 19.18 -22.31 24.56
C GLN A 18 19.74 -21.03 25.20
N ARG A 19 20.66 -21.12 26.17
CA ARG A 19 21.30 -19.94 26.78
C ARG A 19 22.05 -19.08 25.77
N ILE A 20 22.71 -19.68 24.78
CA ILE A 20 23.37 -18.95 23.66
C ILE A 20 22.31 -18.23 22.80
N GLY A 21 21.22 -18.91 22.45
CA GLY A 21 20.10 -18.32 21.71
C GLY A 21 19.45 -17.15 22.47
N GLU A 22 19.27 -17.28 23.78
CA GLU A 22 18.77 -16.19 24.62
C GLU A 22 19.75 -15.02 24.71
N ALA A 23 21.03 -15.26 24.95
CA ALA A 23 22.05 -14.21 25.05
C ALA A 23 22.19 -13.35 23.78
N LEU A 24 21.99 -13.96 22.60
CA LEU A 24 21.93 -13.27 21.32
C LEU A 24 20.79 -12.22 21.25
N LEU A 25 19.66 -12.50 21.88
CA LEU A 25 18.46 -11.66 21.80
C LEU A 25 18.51 -10.43 22.73
N PHE A 26 19.17 -10.52 23.88
CA PHE A 26 19.23 -9.46 24.91
C PHE A 26 20.43 -8.49 24.75
N ASP A 27 21.22 -8.61 23.68
CA ASP A 27 22.48 -7.89 23.45
C ASP A 27 23.36 -7.80 24.71
N ASP A 28 23.68 -8.96 25.30
CA ASP A 28 24.46 -9.11 26.54
C ASP A 28 23.89 -8.34 27.75
N GLY A 29 22.57 -8.16 27.77
CA GLY A 29 21.82 -7.48 28.83
C GLY A 29 21.64 -5.97 28.61
N LYS A 30 22.13 -5.40 27.50
CA LYS A 30 21.87 -4.00 27.14
C LYS A 30 20.41 -3.76 26.72
N VAL A 31 19.78 -4.79 26.16
CA VAL A 31 18.38 -4.78 25.71
C VAL A 31 17.61 -5.75 26.58
N THR A 32 16.69 -5.27 27.41
CA THR A 32 15.94 -6.11 28.37
C THR A 32 14.44 -6.15 28.10
N THR A 33 13.95 -5.37 27.14
CA THR A 33 12.51 -5.25 26.82
C THR A 33 12.28 -5.12 25.31
N THR A 34 11.15 -5.64 24.81
CA THR A 34 10.79 -5.55 23.38
C THR A 34 10.80 -4.12 22.83
N PRO A 35 10.30 -3.08 23.53
CA PRO A 35 10.38 -1.70 23.03
C PRO A 35 11.82 -1.20 22.82
N GLN A 36 12.76 -1.56 23.70
CA GLN A 36 14.18 -1.24 23.52
C GLN A 36 14.76 -1.96 22.30
N ALA A 37 14.51 -3.27 22.16
CA ALA A 37 14.99 -4.06 21.02
C ALA A 37 14.52 -3.46 19.69
N LYS A 38 13.21 -3.20 19.59
CA LYS A 38 12.60 -2.59 18.40
C LYS A 38 13.16 -1.19 18.13
N THR A 39 13.36 -0.35 19.15
CA THR A 39 13.93 1.00 18.95
C THR A 39 15.33 0.91 18.36
N VAL A 40 16.21 0.06 18.92
CA VAL A 40 17.58 -0.15 18.40
C VAL A 40 17.56 -0.67 16.96
N ALA A 41 16.71 -1.66 16.66
CA ALA A 41 16.57 -2.20 15.32
C ALA A 41 16.07 -1.14 14.32
N ILE A 42 15.01 -0.41 14.66
CA ILE A 42 14.39 0.62 13.82
C ILE A 42 15.36 1.76 13.51
N GLU A 43 16.09 2.27 14.51
CA GLU A 43 17.07 3.34 14.32
C GLU A 43 18.21 2.90 13.39
N ALA A 44 18.75 1.70 13.61
CA ALA A 44 19.83 1.16 12.80
C ALA A 44 19.40 0.84 11.36
N LEU A 45 18.18 0.32 11.16
CA LEU A 45 17.60 0.05 9.85
C LEU A 45 17.30 1.32 9.07
N ALA A 46 16.59 2.28 9.67
CA ALA A 46 16.24 3.55 9.03
C ALA A 46 17.48 4.33 8.55
N ALA A 47 18.60 4.20 9.26
CA ALA A 47 19.89 4.81 8.92
C ALA A 47 20.70 4.04 7.87
N ARG A 48 20.50 2.72 7.72
CA ARG A 48 21.26 1.86 6.79
C ARG A 48 20.54 1.57 5.47
N MET A 49 19.21 1.61 5.45
CA MET A 49 18.42 1.45 4.22
C MET A 49 18.77 2.55 3.22
N ARG A 50 18.91 2.16 1.96
CA ARG A 50 19.23 3.01 0.80
C ARG A 50 17.99 3.57 0.11
N SER A 51 16.83 2.94 0.29
CA SER A 51 15.55 3.49 -0.18
C SER A 51 15.36 4.93 0.30
N SER A 52 14.89 5.79 -0.59
CA SER A 52 14.57 7.17 -0.26
C SER A 52 13.41 7.24 0.74
N THR A 53 13.28 8.36 1.44
CA THR A 53 12.22 8.54 2.45
C THR A 53 10.81 8.51 1.82
N PRO A 54 10.56 9.08 0.62
CA PRO A 54 9.28 8.91 -0.07
C PRO A 54 8.96 7.44 -0.45
N GLU A 55 9.94 6.66 -0.92
CA GLU A 55 9.75 5.23 -1.19
C GLU A 55 9.44 4.44 0.09
N LEU A 56 10.11 4.76 1.19
CA LEU A 56 9.85 4.16 2.49
C LEU A 56 8.45 4.48 3.00
N VAL A 57 8.01 5.74 2.91
CA VAL A 57 6.65 6.14 3.29
C VAL A 57 5.62 5.38 2.45
N LEU A 58 5.80 5.31 1.13
CA LEU A 58 4.90 4.58 0.24
C LEU A 58 4.83 3.08 0.55
N ALA A 59 5.97 2.44 0.79
CA ALA A 59 6.03 1.04 1.16
C ALA A 59 5.44 0.72 2.55
N SER A 60 5.19 1.73 3.37
CA SER A 60 4.79 1.57 4.77
C SER A 60 3.49 2.26 5.15
N MET A 61 2.75 2.86 4.21
CA MET A 61 1.44 3.52 4.47
C MET A 61 0.52 2.63 5.30
N GLY A 62 -0.12 3.19 6.34
CA GLY A 62 -0.81 2.41 7.34
C GLY A 62 -1.29 3.22 8.54
N LEU A 63 -1.34 2.61 9.71
CA LEU A 63 -1.89 3.22 10.92
C LEU A 63 -1.04 4.42 11.38
N THR A 64 0.30 4.31 11.30
CA THR A 64 1.21 5.36 11.80
C THR A 64 1.95 6.16 10.73
N VAL A 65 1.88 5.72 9.47
CA VAL A 65 2.49 6.38 8.30
C VAL A 65 1.39 6.89 7.38
N GLY A 66 1.50 8.13 6.93
CA GLY A 66 0.59 8.73 5.95
C GLY A 66 1.30 9.64 4.96
N ASN A 67 0.60 10.00 3.89
CA ASN A 67 1.11 10.72 2.73
C ASN A 67 1.73 12.09 3.11
N ASP A 68 1.20 12.78 4.13
CA ASP A 68 1.70 14.06 4.62
C ASP A 68 3.15 13.95 5.15
N MET A 69 3.59 12.76 5.60
CA MET A 69 4.97 12.57 6.08
C MET A 69 6.01 12.69 4.96
N ALA A 70 5.69 12.28 3.74
CA ALA A 70 6.56 12.45 2.58
C ALA A 70 6.30 13.78 1.87
N SER A 71 5.04 14.13 1.62
CA SER A 71 4.67 15.30 0.81
C SER A 71 4.96 16.66 1.48
N ARG A 72 5.06 16.69 2.81
CA ARG A 72 5.42 17.90 3.58
C ARG A 72 6.88 17.91 4.01
N LEU A 73 7.66 16.88 3.71
CA LEU A 73 9.09 16.84 4.04
C LEU A 73 9.84 17.92 3.25
N GLY A 74 10.66 18.71 3.94
CA GLY A 74 11.27 19.92 3.38
C GLY A 74 10.43 21.20 3.53
N ASP A 75 9.15 21.12 3.91
CA ASP A 75 8.28 22.31 4.05
C ASP A 75 8.32 22.90 5.46
N SER A 76 8.97 24.06 5.57
CA SER A 76 9.06 24.88 6.79
C SER A 76 7.73 25.25 7.47
N ARG A 77 6.60 25.13 6.77
CA ARG A 77 5.25 25.41 7.28
C ARG A 77 4.65 24.24 8.05
N TYR A 78 5.28 23.07 8.01
CA TYR A 78 4.80 21.86 8.67
C TYR A 78 5.77 21.37 9.74
N VAL A 79 5.21 20.67 10.72
CA VAL A 79 5.94 20.03 11.82
C VAL A 79 5.47 18.60 12.00
N LEU A 80 6.39 17.76 12.46
CA LEU A 80 6.15 16.40 12.93
C LEU A 80 6.03 16.42 14.46
N LEU A 81 4.90 15.96 14.97
CA LEU A 81 4.64 15.84 16.40
C LEU A 81 4.56 14.37 16.80
N ALA A 82 5.68 13.81 17.24
CA ALA A 82 5.78 12.42 17.65
C ALA A 82 4.83 12.10 18.82
N HIS A 83 4.06 11.01 18.69
CA HIS A 83 3.11 10.55 19.72
C HIS A 83 3.84 10.18 21.01
N ASN A 84 5.10 9.74 20.94
CA ASN A 84 5.97 9.44 22.08
C ASN A 84 7.38 10.02 21.87
N GLU A 85 7.89 10.82 22.82
CA GLU A 85 9.23 11.43 22.74
C GLU A 85 10.36 10.41 22.81
N ARG A 86 10.19 9.37 23.64
CA ARG A 86 11.20 8.34 23.88
C ARG A 86 11.25 7.32 22.76
N TYR A 87 10.12 7.12 22.09
CA TYR A 87 9.95 6.15 21.01
C TYR A 87 9.24 6.82 19.82
N PRO A 88 9.90 7.76 19.12
CA PRO A 88 9.27 8.56 18.07
C PRO A 88 8.86 7.71 16.84
N SER A 89 9.40 6.49 16.72
CA SER A 89 9.00 5.47 15.75
C SER A 89 7.58 4.91 15.97
N LEU A 90 6.91 5.19 17.09
CA LEU A 90 5.54 4.74 17.35
C LEU A 90 4.46 5.52 16.58
N GLY A 91 4.86 6.55 15.84
CA GLY A 91 3.96 7.40 15.04
C GLY A 91 4.08 8.88 15.40
N ALA A 92 3.58 9.72 14.51
CA ALA A 92 3.53 11.16 14.67
C ALA A 92 2.34 11.74 13.92
N ASP A 93 1.88 12.92 14.33
CA ASP A 93 0.99 13.75 13.52
C ASP A 93 1.82 14.74 12.69
N VAL A 94 1.46 14.93 11.43
CA VAL A 94 1.97 16.06 10.62
C VAL A 94 0.98 17.21 10.77
N LEU A 95 1.46 18.36 11.23
CA LEU A 95 0.65 19.53 11.55
C LEU A 95 1.16 20.75 10.81
N HIS A 96 0.26 21.66 10.41
CA HIS A 96 0.66 23.01 10.02
C HIS A 96 1.14 23.79 11.26
N VAL A 97 2.13 24.67 11.13
CA VAL A 97 2.71 25.42 12.27
C VAL A 97 1.69 26.24 13.07
N ASP A 98 0.58 26.64 12.46
CA ASP A 98 -0.50 27.36 13.15
C ASP A 98 -1.36 26.45 14.04
N GLU A 99 -1.48 25.14 13.73
CA GLU A 99 -2.21 24.17 14.57
C GLU A 99 -1.57 24.01 15.95
N LEU A 100 -0.25 24.22 16.08
CA LEU A 100 0.45 24.24 17.36
C LEU A 100 -0.06 25.32 18.34
N ARG A 101 -0.75 26.35 17.85
CA ARG A 101 -1.33 27.40 18.70
C ARG A 101 -2.68 27.00 19.32
N SER A 102 -3.33 25.95 18.79
CA SER A 102 -4.58 25.39 19.30
C SER A 102 -4.44 24.97 20.77
N ALA A 103 -5.56 24.93 21.51
CA ALA A 103 -5.55 24.45 22.89
C ALA A 103 -5.07 22.98 22.99
N GLN A 104 -5.35 22.17 21.96
CA GLN A 104 -4.99 20.76 21.88
C GLN A 104 -3.47 20.51 21.81
N HIS A 105 -2.74 21.30 21.03
CA HIS A 105 -1.31 21.04 20.76
C HIS A 105 -0.35 21.98 21.49
N ARG A 106 -0.83 23.06 22.12
CA ARG A 106 0.01 24.11 22.75
C ARG A 106 1.04 23.58 23.75
N GLU A 107 0.66 22.65 24.60
CA GLU A 107 1.57 22.08 25.61
C GLU A 107 2.66 21.22 24.97
N GLN A 108 2.38 20.60 23.83
CA GLN A 108 3.27 19.69 23.11
C GLN A 108 4.15 20.42 22.08
N ALA A 109 3.85 21.68 21.75
CA ALA A 109 4.52 22.45 20.70
C ALA A 109 6.05 22.55 20.86
N HIS A 110 6.58 22.47 22.09
CA HIS A 110 8.02 22.46 22.37
C HIS A 110 8.75 21.18 21.90
N ARG A 111 8.00 20.12 21.57
CA ARG A 111 8.51 18.84 21.03
C ARG A 111 8.46 18.78 19.49
N ALA A 112 7.83 19.76 18.85
CA ALA A 112 7.54 19.72 17.42
C ALA A 112 8.84 19.81 16.59
N ILE A 113 9.04 18.84 15.69
CA ILE A 113 10.20 18.78 14.80
C ILE A 113 9.79 19.42 13.48
N ARG A 114 10.47 20.47 13.02
CA ARG A 114 10.13 21.09 11.72
C ARG A 114 10.44 20.15 10.56
N MET A 115 9.52 20.06 9.60
CA MET A 115 9.65 19.15 8.44
C MET A 115 10.80 19.52 7.50
N ASP A 116 11.34 20.74 7.58
CA ASP A 116 12.52 21.20 6.81
C ASP A 116 13.87 20.88 7.48
N THR A 117 13.93 19.86 8.34
CA THR A 117 15.15 19.44 9.06
C THR A 117 15.51 17.98 8.79
N GLU A 118 16.81 17.67 8.77
CA GLU A 118 17.31 16.29 8.72
C GLU A 118 16.72 15.41 9.84
N ARG A 119 16.37 16.02 10.99
CA ARG A 119 15.75 15.29 12.11
C ARG A 119 14.32 14.84 11.80
N ALA A 120 13.56 15.61 11.02
CA ALA A 120 12.24 15.16 10.56
C ALA A 120 12.37 13.98 9.61
N ASP A 121 13.27 14.05 8.63
CA ASP A 121 13.56 12.93 7.72
C ASP A 121 13.91 11.64 8.48
N GLN A 122 14.87 11.72 9.40
CA GLN A 122 15.25 10.58 10.26
C GLN A 122 14.04 9.98 11.00
N VAL A 123 13.18 10.81 11.59
CA VAL A 123 12.01 10.31 12.34
C VAL A 123 10.94 9.73 11.40
N VAL A 124 10.70 10.33 10.23
CA VAL A 124 9.80 9.74 9.21
C VAL A 124 10.33 8.38 8.75
N ARG A 125 11.63 8.23 8.48
CA ARG A 125 12.26 6.95 8.15
C ARG A 125 12.11 5.92 9.28
N MET A 126 12.26 6.34 10.53
CA MET A 126 12.04 5.48 11.71
C MET A 126 10.59 5.01 11.84
N ILE A 127 9.61 5.90 11.66
CA ILE A 127 8.17 5.53 11.70
C ILE A 127 7.85 4.57 10.56
N SER A 128 8.31 4.87 9.34
CA SER A 128 8.15 4.03 8.15
C SER A 128 8.70 2.61 8.37
N THR A 129 9.93 2.51 8.87
CA THR A 129 10.59 1.24 9.20
C THR A 129 9.84 0.50 10.32
N SER A 130 9.33 1.21 11.32
CA SER A 130 8.53 0.64 12.41
C SER A 130 7.21 0.06 11.94
N GLU A 131 6.57 0.66 10.94
CA GLU A 131 5.31 0.18 10.36
C GLU A 131 5.54 -1.07 9.49
N LEU A 132 6.64 -1.12 8.71
CA LEU A 132 7.09 -2.34 8.01
C LEU A 132 7.35 -3.51 8.99
N MET A 133 8.12 -3.27 10.06
CA MET A 133 8.34 -4.26 11.12
C MET A 133 7.04 -4.59 11.88
N GLY A 134 6.12 -3.64 11.96
CA GLY A 134 4.80 -3.77 12.58
C GLY A 134 3.89 -4.73 11.83
N ALA A 135 3.88 -4.65 10.49
CA ALA A 135 3.08 -5.53 9.62
C ALA A 135 3.40 -7.01 9.87
N TRP A 136 4.69 -7.38 9.95
CA TRP A 136 5.09 -8.75 10.33
C TRP A 136 4.71 -9.11 11.77
N SER A 137 4.89 -8.17 12.70
CA SER A 137 4.66 -8.41 14.14
C SER A 137 3.22 -8.80 14.48
N TYR A 138 2.26 -8.52 13.59
CA TYR A 138 0.86 -8.93 13.77
C TYR A 138 0.58 -10.34 13.24
N GLY A 139 1.29 -10.78 12.19
CA GLY A 139 1.22 -12.15 11.68
C GLY A 139 1.96 -12.32 10.35
N SER A 140 2.33 -13.56 10.05
CA SER A 140 3.19 -13.90 8.90
C SER A 140 2.46 -14.12 7.57
N ASN A 141 1.12 -13.92 7.54
CA ASN A 141 0.25 -14.15 6.38
C ASN A 141 -1.14 -13.49 6.45
N ASN A 142 -1.36 -12.46 7.26
CA ASN A 142 -2.70 -11.92 7.53
C ASN A 142 -3.01 -10.56 6.88
N ASN A 143 -2.08 -10.03 6.08
CA ASN A 143 -2.26 -8.81 5.29
C ASN A 143 -1.44 -8.88 3.99
N ILE A 144 -1.81 -8.04 3.01
CA ILE A 144 -1.21 -8.02 1.67
C ILE A 144 0.28 -7.73 1.71
N ARG A 145 0.72 -6.78 2.55
CA ARG A 145 2.12 -6.37 2.66
C ARG A 145 3.04 -7.47 3.17
N VAL A 146 2.57 -8.30 4.11
CA VAL A 146 3.34 -9.45 4.59
C VAL A 146 3.41 -10.56 3.53
N LEU A 147 2.35 -10.78 2.75
CA LEU A 147 2.43 -11.69 1.60
C LEU A 147 3.42 -11.17 0.54
N ALA A 148 3.44 -9.87 0.25
CA ALA A 148 4.45 -9.24 -0.59
C ALA A 148 5.87 -9.41 -0.02
N LEU A 149 6.10 -9.20 1.29
CA LEU A 149 7.39 -9.45 1.94
C LEU A 149 7.86 -10.91 1.80
N GLN A 150 6.96 -11.89 1.88
CA GLN A 150 7.28 -13.30 1.65
C GLN A 150 7.75 -13.55 0.20
N GLU A 151 7.10 -12.93 -0.80
CA GLU A 151 7.49 -13.08 -2.21
C GLU A 151 8.78 -12.33 -2.56
N VAL A 152 8.99 -11.11 -2.04
CA VAL A 152 10.28 -10.42 -2.20
C VAL A 152 11.41 -11.20 -1.51
N THR A 153 11.16 -11.86 -0.37
CA THR A 153 12.15 -12.72 0.28
C THR A 153 12.52 -13.91 -0.62
N ARG A 154 11.54 -14.56 -1.24
CA ARG A 154 11.80 -15.63 -2.22
C ARG A 154 12.71 -15.15 -3.35
N ASP A 155 12.38 -14.01 -3.95
CA ASP A 155 13.11 -13.46 -5.09
C ASP A 155 14.52 -12.97 -4.72
N GLU A 156 14.67 -12.29 -3.58
CA GLU A 156 15.94 -11.71 -3.12
C GLU A 156 16.96 -12.77 -2.68
N PHE A 157 16.49 -13.85 -2.03
CA PHE A 157 17.36 -14.92 -1.52
C PHE A 157 17.36 -16.18 -2.41
N GLY A 158 16.67 -16.16 -3.56
CA GLY A 158 16.69 -17.25 -4.56
C GLY A 158 16.05 -18.55 -4.09
N LEU A 159 14.99 -18.48 -3.27
CA LEU A 159 14.44 -19.61 -2.52
C LEU A 159 13.52 -20.50 -3.37
N GLN A 160 14.08 -21.52 -4.01
CA GLN A 160 13.33 -22.40 -4.95
C GLN A 160 12.38 -23.38 -4.24
N ASP A 161 12.77 -23.92 -3.07
CA ASP A 161 12.02 -24.99 -2.39
C ASP A 161 11.06 -24.49 -1.28
N ALA A 162 10.91 -23.17 -1.14
CA ALA A 162 10.01 -22.55 -0.15
C ALA A 162 8.52 -22.72 -0.52
N MET A 163 7.69 -23.15 0.44
CA MET A 163 6.27 -23.45 0.18
C MET A 163 5.45 -22.22 -0.26
N ASP A 164 4.57 -22.38 -1.25
CA ASP A 164 3.69 -21.32 -1.81
C ASP A 164 2.45 -20.95 -1.00
N TRP A 165 2.16 -19.65 -0.91
CA TRP A 165 0.87 -19.15 -0.41
C TRP A 165 -0.24 -19.38 -1.42
N HIS A 166 -1.28 -20.10 -1.02
CA HIS A 166 -2.51 -20.23 -1.81
C HIS A 166 -3.34 -18.96 -1.63
N MET A 167 -3.25 -18.06 -2.60
CA MET A 167 -4.04 -16.84 -2.66
C MET A 167 -5.19 -17.03 -3.64
N ASP A 168 -6.38 -16.52 -3.30
CA ASP A 168 -7.43 -16.32 -4.30
C ASP A 168 -7.02 -15.22 -5.30
N PRO A 169 -7.65 -15.12 -6.49
CA PRO A 169 -7.30 -14.13 -7.51
C PRO A 169 -7.35 -12.67 -7.06
N THR A 170 -8.20 -12.33 -6.07
CA THR A 170 -8.33 -10.97 -5.53
C THR A 170 -7.14 -10.66 -4.64
N THR A 171 -6.80 -11.57 -3.72
CA THR A 171 -5.62 -11.44 -2.85
C THR A 171 -4.34 -11.40 -3.67
N ARG A 172 -4.22 -12.28 -4.68
CA ARG A 172 -3.13 -12.29 -5.65
C ARG A 172 -2.96 -10.93 -6.32
N SER A 173 -4.01 -10.40 -6.95
CA SER A 173 -3.95 -9.09 -7.63
C SER A 173 -3.56 -7.94 -6.69
N LYS A 174 -3.95 -8.00 -5.41
CA LYS A 174 -3.53 -7.01 -4.39
C LYS A 174 -2.04 -7.15 -4.02
N VAL A 175 -1.52 -8.38 -3.92
CA VAL A 175 -0.10 -8.63 -3.66
C VAL A 175 0.76 -8.21 -4.85
N ASP A 176 0.34 -8.54 -6.06
CA ASP A 176 1.03 -8.14 -7.29
C ASP A 176 1.10 -6.60 -7.39
N LEU A 177 0.01 -5.90 -7.04
CA LEU A 177 -0.03 -4.44 -6.95
C LEU A 177 0.87 -3.86 -5.85
N GLU A 178 0.87 -4.43 -4.64
CA GLU A 178 1.80 -4.03 -3.56
C GLU A 178 3.26 -4.23 -4.00
N LEU A 179 3.55 -5.28 -4.77
CA LEU A 179 4.89 -5.52 -5.33
C LEU A 179 5.25 -4.51 -6.42
N ASP A 180 4.36 -4.24 -7.38
CA ASP A 180 4.57 -3.23 -8.42
C ASP A 180 4.85 -1.84 -7.83
N TYR A 181 4.24 -1.52 -6.68
CA TYR A 181 4.49 -0.27 -5.98
C TYR A 181 5.70 -0.32 -5.02
N ASN A 182 5.99 -1.43 -4.34
CA ASN A 182 6.88 -1.39 -3.17
C ASN A 182 8.08 -2.36 -3.22
N ARG A 183 8.20 -3.20 -4.26
CA ARG A 183 9.21 -4.29 -4.37
C ARG A 183 10.64 -3.87 -4.02
N ASP A 184 11.14 -2.74 -4.52
CA ASP A 184 12.53 -2.33 -4.25
C ASP A 184 12.75 -1.82 -2.81
N ALA A 185 11.77 -1.13 -2.23
CA ALA A 185 11.82 -0.71 -0.82
C ALA A 185 11.69 -1.90 0.14
N LEU A 186 10.78 -2.84 -0.16
CA LEU A 186 10.64 -4.10 0.58
C LEU A 186 11.91 -4.96 0.47
N ARG A 187 12.53 -5.01 -0.72
CA ARG A 187 13.80 -5.72 -0.97
C ARG A 187 14.95 -5.15 -0.15
N ASP A 188 15.11 -3.83 -0.15
CA ASP A 188 16.17 -3.17 0.61
C ASP A 188 15.94 -3.27 2.12
N PHE A 189 14.67 -3.25 2.58
CA PHE A 189 14.29 -3.52 3.97
C PHE A 189 14.69 -4.94 4.39
N LEU A 190 14.37 -5.95 3.58
CA LEU A 190 14.70 -7.35 3.87
C LEU A 190 16.22 -7.59 3.86
N ARG A 191 16.91 -7.09 2.82
CA ARG A 191 18.36 -7.20 2.67
C ARG A 191 19.12 -6.53 3.82
N THR A 192 18.69 -5.34 4.25
CA THR A 192 19.38 -4.58 5.32
C THR A 192 19.26 -5.31 6.66
N GLN A 193 18.09 -5.85 7.00
CA GLN A 193 17.88 -6.69 8.19
C GLN A 193 18.78 -7.92 8.17
N TYR A 194 18.80 -8.65 7.05
CA TYR A 194 19.65 -9.82 6.90
C TYR A 194 21.13 -9.48 7.10
N GLN A 195 21.64 -8.42 6.45
CA GLN A 195 23.03 -7.99 6.58
C GLN A 195 23.40 -7.62 8.03
N MET A 196 22.56 -6.84 8.72
CA MET A 196 22.74 -6.50 10.14
C MET A 196 22.75 -7.73 11.05
N THR A 197 21.93 -8.73 10.73
CA THR A 197 21.86 -10.00 11.46
C THR A 197 23.12 -10.83 11.26
N GLN A 198 23.59 -10.97 10.02
CA GLN A 198 24.83 -11.68 9.70
C GLN A 198 26.06 -11.00 10.33
N GLU A 199 26.13 -9.65 10.31
CA GLU A 199 27.15 -8.88 11.04
C GLU A 199 27.16 -9.20 12.54
N THR A 200 25.98 -9.22 13.17
CA THR A 200 25.82 -9.46 14.61
C THR A 200 26.21 -10.89 14.99
N LEU A 201 25.79 -11.87 14.21
CA LEU A 201 26.12 -13.29 14.42
C LEU A 201 27.62 -13.55 14.25
N ALA A 202 28.23 -12.99 13.19
CA ALA A 202 29.66 -13.11 12.92
C ALA A 202 30.51 -12.43 14.01
N ALA A 203 30.12 -11.23 14.47
CA ALA A 203 30.81 -10.52 15.55
C ALA A 203 30.77 -11.28 16.89
N ARG A 204 29.72 -12.09 17.12
CA ARG A 204 29.56 -12.96 18.29
C ARG A 204 30.20 -14.35 18.12
N GLY A 205 30.78 -14.65 16.95
CA GLY A 205 31.36 -15.97 16.65
C GLY A 205 30.34 -17.11 16.59
N ILE A 206 29.06 -16.79 16.40
CA ILE A 206 27.98 -17.78 16.31
C ILE A 206 27.99 -18.38 14.90
N THR A 207 27.80 -19.70 14.80
CA THR A 207 27.76 -20.46 13.54
C THR A 207 26.49 -21.31 13.39
N GLU A 208 25.85 -21.66 14.50
CA GLU A 208 24.58 -22.39 14.56
C GLU A 208 23.77 -21.94 15.79
N VAL A 209 22.44 -22.06 15.72
CA VAL A 209 21.53 -21.90 16.85
C VAL A 209 20.48 -23.00 16.85
N TYR A 210 19.92 -23.29 18.03
CA TYR A 210 18.77 -24.19 18.17
C TYR A 210 17.49 -23.36 18.25
N SER A 211 16.49 -23.77 17.48
CA SER A 211 15.21 -23.07 17.31
C SER A 211 14.05 -23.99 17.63
N TYR A 212 12.97 -23.44 18.19
CA TYR A 212 11.72 -24.13 18.48
C TYR A 212 10.54 -23.46 17.79
N ARG A 213 9.56 -24.23 17.31
CA ARG A 213 8.36 -23.70 16.66
C ARG A 213 7.14 -24.56 16.95
N ALA A 214 6.02 -23.90 17.24
CA ALA A 214 4.73 -24.55 17.34
C ALA A 214 4.11 -24.69 15.94
N LEU A 215 3.56 -25.87 15.67
CA LEU A 215 2.51 -26.03 14.66
C LEU A 215 1.26 -26.54 15.38
N SER A 216 0.12 -25.91 15.11
CA SER A 216 -1.19 -26.31 15.61
C SER A 216 -2.16 -26.49 14.45
N TRP A 217 -3.17 -27.33 14.64
CA TRP A 217 -4.28 -27.49 13.70
C TRP A 217 -5.61 -27.17 14.39
N GLU A 218 -6.68 -27.03 13.60
CA GLU A 218 -8.01 -26.72 14.11
C GLU A 218 -8.58 -27.86 14.97
N GLU A 219 -9.44 -27.50 15.92
CA GLU A 219 -10.18 -28.47 16.72
C GLU A 219 -11.04 -29.35 15.80
N GLY A 220 -10.90 -30.68 15.94
CA GLY A 220 -11.56 -31.65 15.08
C GLY A 220 -10.88 -31.91 13.71
N ALA A 221 -9.86 -31.13 13.32
CA ALA A 221 -9.06 -31.48 12.14
C ALA A 221 -8.21 -32.74 12.42
N PRO A 222 -7.97 -33.61 11.42
CA PRO A 222 -7.20 -34.82 11.62
C PRO A 222 -5.75 -34.48 12.02
N ARG A 223 -5.28 -35.08 13.12
CA ARG A 223 -3.87 -35.03 13.53
C ARG A 223 -3.00 -35.62 12.41
N PRO A 224 -1.94 -34.94 11.94
CA PRO A 224 -1.07 -35.49 10.91
C PRO A 224 -0.39 -36.80 11.39
N ASP A 225 -0.25 -37.79 10.50
CA ASP A 225 0.25 -39.14 10.85
C ASP A 225 1.69 -39.13 11.45
N TRP A 226 2.49 -38.12 11.10
CA TRP A 226 3.84 -37.94 11.65
C TRP A 226 3.85 -37.34 13.06
N VAL A 227 2.73 -36.77 13.53
CA VAL A 227 2.58 -36.25 14.90
C VAL A 227 2.05 -37.34 15.81
N ASP A 228 2.96 -38.09 16.43
CA ASP A 228 2.63 -39.08 17.45
C ASP A 228 3.63 -39.04 18.62
N GLU A 229 3.21 -39.49 19.81
CA GLU A 229 4.09 -39.56 20.98
C GLU A 229 5.27 -40.53 20.75
N ASN A 230 5.06 -41.60 19.97
CA ASN A 230 6.12 -42.53 19.57
C ASN A 230 7.11 -41.91 18.56
N ASN A 231 6.76 -40.78 17.93
CA ASN A 231 7.61 -40.07 16.98
C ASN A 231 8.44 -38.95 17.64
N ILE A 232 8.35 -38.74 18.96
CA ILE A 232 9.21 -37.77 19.66
C ILE A 232 10.68 -38.19 19.50
N GLY A 233 11.52 -37.25 19.07
CA GLY A 233 12.91 -37.49 18.68
C GLY A 233 13.11 -37.93 17.22
N SER A 234 12.05 -38.21 16.47
CA SER A 234 12.15 -38.45 15.02
C SER A 234 12.48 -37.17 14.26
N VAL A 235 13.26 -37.29 13.18
CA VAL A 235 13.52 -36.21 12.22
C VAL A 235 12.52 -36.32 11.09
N ILE A 236 11.86 -35.20 10.78
CA ILE A 236 10.89 -35.05 9.70
C ILE A 236 11.36 -33.99 8.70
N GLU A 237 10.80 -34.04 7.49
CA GLU A 237 10.85 -32.91 6.57
C GLU A 237 9.78 -31.89 6.97
N ALA A 238 10.23 -30.71 7.39
CA ALA A 238 9.43 -29.56 7.75
C ALA A 238 9.73 -28.41 6.77
N ARG A 239 9.15 -28.49 5.57
CA ARG A 239 9.23 -27.41 4.57
C ARG A 239 8.69 -26.11 5.19
N GLN A 240 9.32 -24.99 4.85
CA GLN A 240 9.02 -23.68 5.43
C GLN A 240 8.56 -22.69 4.36
N ARG A 241 7.91 -21.61 4.82
CA ARG A 241 7.65 -20.39 4.04
C ARG A 241 8.97 -19.61 3.84
N PRO A 242 9.05 -18.68 2.88
CA PRO A 242 10.22 -17.81 2.69
C PRO A 242 10.71 -17.11 3.97
N LEU A 243 9.77 -16.67 4.83
CA LEU A 243 10.03 -16.19 6.18
C LEU A 243 9.27 -17.01 7.22
N ALA A 244 9.95 -17.37 8.30
CA ALA A 244 9.46 -18.27 9.33
C ALA A 244 9.82 -17.78 10.75
N SER A 245 8.84 -17.53 11.61
CA SER A 245 9.07 -17.26 13.05
C SER A 245 9.47 -18.52 13.80
N TRP A 246 10.50 -18.42 14.63
CA TRP A 246 11.00 -19.45 15.54
C TRP A 246 11.42 -18.82 16.88
N SER A 247 11.32 -19.54 17.99
CA SER A 247 11.81 -19.10 19.31
C SER A 247 13.14 -19.74 19.68
N ALA A 248 13.97 -19.03 20.44
CA ALA A 248 15.14 -19.58 21.11
C ALA A 248 14.77 -20.49 22.31
N ASP A 249 13.54 -20.42 22.81
CA ASP A 249 13.10 -21.09 24.04
C ASP A 249 11.92 -22.03 23.79
N ARG A 250 12.12 -23.30 24.16
CA ARG A 250 11.10 -24.34 24.10
C ARG A 250 9.86 -24.02 24.93
N GLN A 251 10.04 -23.40 26.11
CA GLN A 251 8.94 -23.17 27.05
C GLN A 251 7.96 -22.15 26.49
N VAL A 252 8.43 -21.06 25.89
CA VAL A 252 7.58 -20.07 25.20
C VAL A 252 6.68 -20.74 24.15
N VAL A 253 7.24 -21.70 23.39
CA VAL A 253 6.52 -22.43 22.35
C VAL A 253 5.48 -23.41 22.94
N ALA A 254 5.78 -24.01 24.10
CA ALA A 254 4.82 -24.80 24.85
C ALA A 254 3.68 -23.93 25.40
N ASP A 255 4.00 -22.86 26.13
CA ASP A 255 3.04 -21.92 26.71
C ASP A 255 2.07 -21.37 25.66
N TRP A 256 2.58 -20.99 24.48
CA TRP A 256 1.79 -20.51 23.33
C TRP A 256 0.78 -21.56 22.81
N LEU A 257 1.12 -22.85 22.85
CA LEU A 257 0.22 -23.95 22.48
C LEU A 257 -0.82 -24.19 23.58
N GLU A 258 -0.42 -24.16 24.86
CA GLU A 258 -1.34 -24.29 25.99
C GLU A 258 -2.39 -23.15 25.99
N GLU A 259 -1.97 -21.91 25.74
CA GLU A 259 -2.84 -20.74 25.61
C GLU A 259 -3.85 -20.89 24.46
N ARG A 260 -3.43 -21.44 23.31
CA ARG A 260 -4.30 -21.64 22.14
C ARG A 260 -5.25 -22.82 22.26
N ARG A 261 -5.02 -23.75 23.19
CA ARG A 261 -5.85 -24.96 23.45
C ARG A 261 -6.01 -25.94 22.27
N GLY A 262 -5.45 -25.62 21.11
CA GLY A 262 -5.42 -26.51 19.97
C GLY A 262 -4.49 -27.69 20.23
N HIS A 263 -4.75 -28.81 19.56
CA HIS A 263 -3.73 -29.84 19.42
C HIS A 263 -2.54 -29.26 18.64
N GLY A 264 -1.32 -29.63 19.05
CA GLY A 264 -0.13 -29.11 18.42
C GLY A 264 1.12 -29.95 18.63
N VAL A 265 2.17 -29.55 17.93
CA VAL A 265 3.49 -30.17 17.97
C VAL A 265 4.54 -29.08 18.11
N ILE A 266 5.51 -29.32 19.00
CA ILE A 266 6.74 -28.54 19.11
C ILE A 266 7.73 -29.18 18.16
N LEU A 267 8.11 -28.45 17.12
CA LEU A 267 9.26 -28.76 16.28
C LEU A 267 10.51 -28.09 16.84
N ALA A 268 11.64 -28.75 16.67
CA ALA A 268 12.93 -28.12 16.89
C ALA A 268 13.87 -28.31 15.70
N ALA A 269 14.65 -27.27 15.37
CA ALA A 269 15.59 -27.28 14.27
C ALA A 269 16.97 -26.78 14.73
N ARG A 270 18.01 -27.21 13.99
CA ARG A 270 19.36 -26.66 14.05
C ARG A 270 19.51 -25.76 12.83
N HIS A 271 19.56 -24.45 13.03
CA HIS A 271 19.74 -23.49 11.96
C HIS A 271 21.20 -23.05 11.91
N SER A 272 21.79 -23.00 10.71
CA SER A 272 23.04 -22.28 10.48
C SER A 272 22.79 -20.78 10.58
N THR A 273 23.84 -19.98 10.79
CA THR A 273 23.66 -18.52 10.83
C THR A 273 23.15 -17.94 9.51
N GLN A 274 23.40 -18.58 8.37
CA GLN A 274 22.87 -18.16 7.06
C GLN A 274 21.34 -18.33 6.97
N ASP A 275 20.77 -19.26 7.73
CA ASP A 275 19.32 -19.46 7.81
C ASP A 275 18.64 -18.45 8.73
N ILE A 276 19.39 -17.76 9.61
CA ILE A 276 18.82 -16.75 10.52
C ILE A 276 18.65 -15.43 9.78
N PHE A 277 17.40 -15.10 9.48
CA PHE A 277 17.03 -13.91 8.72
C PHE A 277 17.14 -12.64 9.56
N SER A 278 16.49 -12.61 10.73
CA SER A 278 16.54 -11.45 11.64
C SER A 278 16.28 -11.79 13.10
N VAL A 279 16.97 -11.08 14.00
CA VAL A 279 16.73 -11.09 15.45
C VAL A 279 16.13 -9.74 15.92
N PRO A 280 15.47 -9.64 17.09
CA PRO A 280 14.72 -8.45 17.52
C PRO A 280 15.53 -7.15 17.64
N THR A 281 16.85 -7.23 17.73
CA THR A 281 17.79 -6.08 17.77
C THR A 281 18.27 -5.64 16.38
N THR A 282 17.87 -6.36 15.32
CA THR A 282 18.32 -6.17 13.93
C THR A 282 17.19 -6.08 12.90
N GLY A 283 15.96 -6.47 13.28
CA GLY A 283 14.81 -6.49 12.39
C GLY A 283 13.60 -7.21 12.98
N MET A 284 12.84 -7.87 12.13
CA MET A 284 11.65 -8.65 12.50
C MET A 284 11.97 -9.70 13.58
N GLY A 285 11.04 -9.86 14.52
CA GLY A 285 11.17 -10.70 15.72
C GLY A 285 10.55 -10.03 16.95
N TYR A 286 10.37 -10.80 18.02
CA TYR A 286 9.71 -10.35 19.25
C TYR A 286 10.43 -10.88 20.49
N LEU A 287 11.14 -9.98 21.20
CA LEU A 287 11.97 -10.34 22.36
C LEU A 287 11.17 -11.06 23.46
N GLY A 288 9.93 -10.66 23.70
CA GLY A 288 9.06 -11.27 24.71
C GLY A 288 8.70 -12.74 24.45
N GLN A 289 8.74 -13.20 23.19
CA GLN A 289 8.59 -14.60 22.80
C GLN A 289 9.94 -15.25 22.45
N LYS A 290 11.04 -14.54 22.74
CA LYS A 290 12.41 -14.91 22.35
C LYS A 290 12.51 -15.27 20.85
N GLU A 291 11.73 -14.56 20.02
CA GLU A 291 11.49 -14.90 18.61
C GLU A 291 12.54 -14.27 17.68
N TRP A 292 13.04 -15.06 16.74
CA TRP A 292 13.73 -14.63 15.53
C TRP A 292 13.01 -15.14 14.27
N VAL A 293 13.31 -14.55 13.13
CA VAL A 293 12.82 -14.99 11.82
C VAL A 293 13.93 -15.75 11.10
N THR A 294 13.59 -16.82 10.40
CA THR A 294 14.50 -17.63 9.58
C THR A 294 14.07 -17.66 8.11
N LEU A 295 15.05 -17.87 7.24
CA LEU A 295 14.87 -18.39 5.90
C LEU A 295 14.65 -19.92 5.95
N PRO A 296 14.12 -20.54 4.89
CA PRO A 296 14.13 -21.99 4.72
C PRO A 296 15.58 -22.51 4.56
N GLY A 297 16.07 -23.23 5.59
CA GLY A 297 17.33 -23.98 5.54
C GLY A 297 17.15 -25.39 4.97
N ASP A 298 17.80 -26.40 5.56
CA ASP A 298 17.79 -27.80 5.07
C ASP A 298 16.44 -28.56 5.17
N HIS A 299 15.38 -27.85 5.56
CA HIS A 299 14.02 -28.36 5.79
C HIS A 299 13.91 -29.51 6.80
N THR A 300 14.91 -29.79 7.64
CA THR A 300 14.80 -30.83 8.67
C THR A 300 14.40 -30.26 10.03
N ALA A 301 13.51 -30.97 10.72
CA ALA A 301 13.15 -30.67 12.11
C ALA A 301 12.97 -31.96 12.91
N THR A 302 13.24 -31.91 14.21
CA THR A 302 12.92 -32.98 15.15
C THR A 302 11.56 -32.71 15.80
N VAL A 303 10.73 -33.74 15.93
CA VAL A 303 9.52 -33.69 16.78
C VAL A 303 9.96 -33.67 18.24
N ASP A 304 9.88 -32.51 18.90
CA ASP A 304 10.42 -32.26 20.24
C ASP A 304 9.35 -32.37 21.35
N GLY A 305 8.08 -32.34 20.97
CA GLY A 305 6.95 -32.67 21.85
C GLY A 305 5.60 -32.61 21.14
N VAL A 306 4.60 -33.31 21.66
CA VAL A 306 3.21 -33.26 21.20
C VAL A 306 2.34 -32.78 22.35
N ILE A 307 1.41 -31.86 22.08
CA ILE A 307 0.50 -31.29 23.07
C ILE A 307 -0.94 -31.67 22.71
N SER A 308 -1.58 -32.37 23.65
CA SER A 308 -2.91 -32.98 23.51
C SER A 308 -3.79 -32.55 24.69
N HIS A 309 -4.45 -31.41 24.59
CA HIS A 309 -5.38 -30.96 25.64
C HIS A 309 -6.82 -31.38 25.34
N LEU A 310 -7.46 -32.00 26.34
CA LEU A 310 -8.91 -32.25 26.41
C LEU A 310 -9.55 -31.43 27.56
N GLY A 311 -8.90 -30.35 27.97
CA GLY A 311 -9.22 -29.58 29.17
C GLY A 311 -10.28 -28.50 28.93
N VAL A 312 -11.54 -28.81 29.22
CA VAL A 312 -12.66 -27.86 29.07
C VAL A 312 -12.59 -26.74 30.13
N GLY A 313 -12.57 -25.50 29.65
CA GLY A 313 -12.84 -24.28 30.41
C GLY A 313 -12.89 -23.10 29.45
N ASP A 314 -13.44 -21.94 29.83
CA ASP A 314 -13.56 -20.79 28.93
C ASP A 314 -12.44 -19.75 29.15
N ARG A 315 -11.79 -19.33 28.06
CA ARG A 315 -10.85 -18.19 27.98
C ARG A 315 -10.83 -17.65 26.55
N GLU A 316 -10.53 -16.35 26.41
CA GLU A 316 -10.48 -15.64 25.12
C GLU A 316 -9.39 -16.17 24.19
N GLN A 317 -9.68 -16.19 22.88
CA GLN A 317 -8.71 -16.44 21.83
C GLN A 317 -7.88 -15.16 21.58
N SER A 318 -6.57 -15.30 21.33
CA SER A 318 -5.75 -14.16 20.89
C SER A 318 -6.02 -13.82 19.42
N ALA A 319 -5.98 -12.53 19.06
CA ALA A 319 -6.35 -12.05 17.72
C ALA A 319 -5.53 -12.69 16.58
N ALA A 320 -4.28 -13.09 16.85
CA ALA A 320 -3.42 -13.85 15.94
C ALA A 320 -3.89 -15.30 15.65
N ALA A 321 -5.09 -15.69 16.09
CA ALA A 321 -5.75 -16.94 15.71
C ALA A 321 -6.92 -16.76 14.73
N GLY A 322 -7.50 -15.55 14.64
CA GLY A 322 -8.81 -15.33 14.00
C GLY A 322 -8.79 -14.95 12.52
N ILE A 323 -7.67 -14.47 11.98
CA ILE A 323 -7.58 -13.94 10.61
C ILE A 323 -6.55 -14.74 9.80
N ARG A 324 -7.01 -15.41 8.74
CA ARG A 324 -6.16 -16.11 7.78
C ARG A 324 -6.47 -15.63 6.37
N LEU A 325 -5.50 -14.97 5.72
CA LEU A 325 -5.52 -14.72 4.28
C LEU A 325 -4.61 -15.75 3.61
N GLY A 326 -5.23 -16.63 2.82
CA GLY A 326 -4.55 -17.75 2.17
C GLY A 326 -4.24 -18.93 3.11
N GLY A 327 -4.56 -20.14 2.63
CA GLY A 327 -4.27 -21.39 3.33
C GLY A 327 -2.88 -21.95 3.03
N PRO A 328 -2.43 -22.97 3.79
CA PRO A 328 -1.33 -23.81 3.36
C PRO A 328 -1.69 -24.59 2.08
N ALA A 329 -0.70 -24.76 1.21
CA ALA A 329 -0.74 -25.66 0.08
C ALA A 329 -0.73 -27.12 0.59
N LEU A 330 -1.92 -27.68 0.84
CA LEU A 330 -2.08 -29.10 1.15
C LEU A 330 -2.74 -29.77 -0.06
N ASP A 331 -1.93 -30.46 -0.86
CA ASP A 331 -2.41 -31.22 -2.01
C ASP A 331 -3.45 -32.26 -1.56
N GLY A 332 -4.67 -32.19 -2.10
CA GLY A 332 -5.62 -33.31 -2.04
C GLY A 332 -7.05 -33.05 -1.55
N ILE A 333 -7.52 -31.80 -1.33
CA ILE A 333 -8.93 -31.55 -1.00
C ILE A 333 -9.57 -30.53 -1.96
N THR A 334 -10.44 -31.03 -2.84
CA THR A 334 -11.26 -30.20 -3.75
C THR A 334 -12.36 -29.47 -2.99
N ALA A 335 -12.29 -28.14 -2.92
CA ALA A 335 -13.33 -27.30 -2.36
C ALA A 335 -14.57 -27.21 -3.29
N GLY A 336 -15.76 -27.14 -2.68
CA GLY A 336 -17.05 -27.23 -3.37
C GLY A 336 -17.53 -25.95 -4.06
N THR A 337 -18.48 -26.15 -4.98
CA THR A 337 -19.18 -25.17 -5.82
C THR A 337 -19.61 -23.86 -5.14
N THR A 338 -19.22 -22.73 -5.73
CA THR A 338 -19.71 -21.38 -5.39
C THR A 338 -21.12 -21.14 -5.94
N THR A 339 -22.04 -20.68 -5.09
CA THR A 339 -23.43 -20.40 -5.48
C THR A 339 -23.56 -19.09 -6.26
N GLN A 340 -23.85 -19.15 -7.56
CA GLN A 340 -24.21 -17.97 -8.35
C GLN A 340 -25.52 -17.34 -7.85
N ARG A 341 -25.46 -16.08 -7.40
CA ARG A 341 -26.65 -15.25 -7.17
C ARG A 341 -27.17 -14.75 -8.52
N GLN A 342 -28.38 -15.15 -8.91
CA GLN A 342 -29.08 -14.54 -10.04
C GLN A 342 -29.48 -13.11 -9.68
N ALA A 343 -28.94 -12.13 -10.40
CA ALA A 343 -29.37 -10.75 -10.29
C ALA A 343 -30.77 -10.60 -10.90
N ALA A 344 -31.72 -10.04 -10.13
CA ALA A 344 -33.03 -9.70 -10.64
C ALA A 344 -32.91 -8.46 -11.54
N ALA A 345 -33.28 -8.59 -12.82
CA ALA A 345 -33.24 -7.50 -13.77
C ALA A 345 -34.33 -6.44 -13.46
N LEU A 346 -33.98 -5.48 -12.61
CA LEU A 346 -34.75 -4.25 -12.43
C LEU A 346 -34.53 -3.35 -13.65
N SER A 347 -35.55 -3.21 -14.50
CA SER A 347 -35.51 -2.33 -15.66
C SER A 347 -35.57 -0.87 -15.21
N TRP A 348 -34.41 -0.27 -14.97
CA TRP A 348 -34.28 1.16 -14.71
C TRP A 348 -34.67 1.98 -15.94
N GLN A 349 -35.89 2.52 -15.92
CA GLN A 349 -36.28 3.61 -16.81
C GLN A 349 -35.92 4.94 -16.15
N LEU A 350 -34.72 5.45 -16.46
CA LEU A 350 -34.46 6.89 -16.31
C LEU A 350 -35.51 7.62 -17.16
N SER A 351 -36.44 8.29 -16.49
CA SER A 351 -37.41 9.13 -17.18
C SER A 351 -36.65 10.30 -17.81
N PRO A 352 -36.69 10.49 -19.15
CA PRO A 352 -35.98 11.58 -19.79
C PRO A 352 -36.51 12.90 -19.26
N LEU A 353 -35.67 13.62 -18.52
CA LEU A 353 -36.05 14.88 -17.88
C LEU A 353 -36.19 15.95 -18.95
N VAL A 354 -37.43 16.21 -19.40
CA VAL A 354 -37.73 17.21 -20.42
C VAL A 354 -37.59 18.60 -19.81
N LEU A 355 -36.38 19.15 -19.85
CA LEU A 355 -36.09 20.53 -19.47
C LEU A 355 -36.63 21.50 -20.54
N PRO A 356 -37.11 22.71 -20.14
CA PRO A 356 -37.61 23.70 -21.08
C PRO A 356 -36.48 24.26 -21.95
N GLN A 357 -36.62 24.13 -23.27
CA GLN A 357 -35.63 24.63 -24.23
C GLN A 357 -35.64 26.16 -24.30
N THR A 358 -34.64 26.81 -23.72
CA THR A 358 -34.15 28.09 -24.26
C THR A 358 -33.48 27.83 -25.61
N GLY A 359 -33.51 28.82 -26.52
CA GLY A 359 -32.99 28.66 -27.89
C GLY A 359 -31.53 28.17 -27.91
N PRO A 360 -31.13 27.37 -28.91
CA PRO A 360 -29.88 26.59 -28.88
C PRO A 360 -28.66 27.50 -28.80
N ASP A 361 -27.86 27.30 -27.75
CA ASP A 361 -26.61 28.00 -27.52
C ASP A 361 -25.65 27.78 -28.70
N ALA A 362 -24.80 28.76 -28.99
CA ALA A 362 -23.76 28.59 -30.00
C ALA A 362 -22.82 27.41 -29.64
N LEU A 363 -22.63 27.16 -28.33
CA LEU A 363 -21.92 26.00 -27.83
C LEU A 363 -22.65 24.68 -28.11
N ASP A 364 -23.97 24.60 -27.90
CA ASP A 364 -24.76 23.38 -28.17
C ASP A 364 -24.67 22.99 -29.66
N GLN A 365 -24.75 23.99 -30.55
CA GLN A 365 -24.61 23.79 -31.99
C GLN A 365 -23.19 23.34 -32.39
N ARG A 366 -22.16 23.84 -31.70
CA ARG A 366 -20.76 23.43 -31.90
C ARG A 366 -20.54 21.99 -31.46
N ILE A 367 -21.01 21.65 -30.25
CA ILE A 367 -20.99 20.29 -29.68
C ILE A 367 -21.67 19.30 -30.62
N ALA A 368 -22.85 19.65 -31.18
CA ALA A 368 -23.52 18.81 -32.15
C ALA A 368 -22.66 18.55 -33.40
N ARG A 369 -22.09 19.59 -34.02
CA ARG A 369 -21.23 19.44 -35.21
C ARG A 369 -19.98 18.59 -34.93
N ILE A 370 -19.36 18.72 -33.76
CA ILE A 370 -18.20 17.91 -33.39
C ILE A 370 -18.60 16.43 -33.26
N LEU A 371 -19.70 16.14 -32.55
CA LEU A 371 -20.21 14.78 -32.39
C LEU A 371 -20.59 14.13 -33.74
N ASP A 372 -21.10 14.91 -34.68
CA ASP A 372 -21.45 14.48 -36.04
C ASP A 372 -20.24 14.41 -37.00
N GLY A 373 -19.03 14.71 -36.53
CA GLY A 373 -17.80 14.75 -37.35
C GLY A 373 -17.74 15.88 -38.38
N ALA A 374 -18.64 16.86 -38.30
CA ALA A 374 -18.70 18.03 -39.18
C ALA A 374 -17.76 19.18 -38.76
N GLU A 375 -17.20 19.11 -37.56
CA GLU A 375 -16.19 20.03 -37.02
C GLU A 375 -15.15 19.21 -36.24
N GLU A 376 -13.85 19.52 -36.37
CA GLU A 376 -12.83 18.81 -35.59
C GLU A 376 -12.92 19.19 -34.11
N GLY A 377 -12.90 18.18 -33.24
CA GLY A 377 -12.90 18.38 -31.78
C GLY A 377 -11.66 19.16 -31.32
N PRO A 378 -11.80 20.34 -30.69
CA PRO A 378 -10.67 21.14 -30.20
C PRO A 378 -9.85 20.40 -29.13
N SER A 379 -8.73 20.97 -28.69
CA SER A 379 -7.82 20.33 -27.72
C SER A 379 -8.44 20.00 -26.36
N TRP A 380 -9.54 20.67 -25.99
CA TRP A 380 -10.31 20.38 -24.78
C TRP A 380 -11.40 19.32 -24.98
N TRP A 381 -11.64 18.87 -26.22
CA TRP A 381 -12.65 17.84 -26.49
C TRP A 381 -12.20 16.49 -25.89
N PRO A 382 -13.08 15.72 -25.22
CA PRO A 382 -12.69 14.48 -24.57
C PRO A 382 -12.05 13.49 -25.55
N ARG A 383 -10.80 13.14 -25.25
CA ARG A 383 -9.96 12.20 -26.00
C ARG A 383 -9.24 11.27 -25.04
N ASP A 384 -8.99 10.04 -25.47
CA ASP A 384 -8.08 9.14 -24.76
C ASP A 384 -6.63 9.25 -25.27
N ASP A 385 -5.73 8.45 -24.70
CA ASP A 385 -4.30 8.43 -25.04
C ASP A 385 -3.98 7.76 -26.39
N SER A 386 -4.97 7.14 -27.06
CA SER A 386 -4.85 6.78 -28.48
C SER A 386 -5.16 7.95 -29.42
N GLY A 387 -5.71 9.05 -28.88
CA GLY A 387 -6.19 10.21 -29.62
C GLY A 387 -7.66 10.12 -30.06
N TYR A 388 -8.34 9.00 -29.77
CA TYR A 388 -9.74 8.77 -30.11
C TYR A 388 -10.63 9.81 -29.42
N ALA A 389 -11.44 10.50 -30.21
CA ALA A 389 -12.32 11.58 -29.78
C ALA A 389 -13.76 11.08 -29.66
N ILE A 390 -14.52 11.53 -28.65
CA ILE A 390 -15.92 11.11 -28.49
C ILE A 390 -16.76 11.52 -29.71
N ALA A 391 -17.57 10.58 -30.21
CA ALA A 391 -18.46 10.75 -31.37
C ALA A 391 -19.94 10.55 -30.99
N ARG A 392 -20.86 10.91 -31.91
CA ARG A 392 -22.32 10.75 -31.75
C ARG A 392 -22.72 9.35 -31.27
N ARG A 393 -22.23 8.30 -31.94
CA ARG A 393 -22.52 6.89 -31.62
C ARG A 393 -22.14 6.51 -30.19
N ASP A 394 -21.08 7.11 -29.64
CA ASP A 394 -20.56 6.77 -28.32
C ASP A 394 -21.52 7.29 -27.26
N ILE A 395 -21.94 8.55 -27.36
CA ILE A 395 -22.91 9.11 -26.43
C ILE A 395 -24.30 8.46 -26.58
N GLU A 396 -24.69 8.03 -27.78
CA GLU A 396 -25.93 7.29 -28.00
C GLU A 396 -25.91 5.90 -27.36
N PHE A 397 -24.84 5.12 -27.55
CA PHE A 397 -24.66 3.80 -26.91
C PHE A 397 -24.62 3.90 -25.38
N LEU A 398 -23.94 4.92 -24.85
CA LEU A 398 -23.84 5.18 -23.41
C LEU A 398 -25.11 5.80 -22.81
N GLN A 399 -26.02 6.29 -23.66
CA GLN A 399 -27.23 7.08 -23.32
C GLN A 399 -26.90 8.38 -22.58
N ILE A 400 -25.83 9.05 -23.01
CA ILE A 400 -25.42 10.39 -22.57
C ILE A 400 -25.99 11.42 -23.54
N SER A 401 -26.63 12.46 -23.01
CA SER A 401 -27.10 13.57 -23.85
C SER A 401 -25.95 14.53 -24.23
N PRO A 402 -26.02 15.22 -25.38
CA PRO A 402 -25.08 16.30 -25.72
C PRO A 402 -25.02 17.41 -24.65
N GLN A 403 -26.12 17.61 -23.91
CA GLN A 403 -26.19 18.56 -22.81
C GLN A 403 -25.38 18.12 -21.58
N GLN A 404 -25.31 16.82 -21.27
CA GLN A 404 -24.40 16.31 -20.23
C GLN A 404 -22.93 16.45 -20.63
N VAL A 405 -22.60 16.23 -21.92
CA VAL A 405 -21.25 16.51 -22.44
C VAL A 405 -20.92 18.00 -22.27
N ARG A 406 -21.86 18.90 -22.58
CA ARG A 406 -21.71 20.34 -22.30
C ARG A 406 -21.44 20.59 -20.83
N TRP A 407 -22.29 20.11 -19.92
CA TRP A 407 -22.15 20.35 -18.48
C TRP A 407 -20.80 19.89 -17.93
N MET A 408 -20.31 18.74 -18.40
CA MET A 408 -18.97 18.25 -18.05
C MET A 408 -17.88 19.19 -18.60
N MET A 409 -18.01 19.67 -19.85
CA MET A 409 -17.00 20.56 -20.44
C MET A 409 -16.99 21.98 -19.85
N THR A 410 -18.15 22.51 -19.46
CA THR A 410 -18.28 23.82 -18.80
C THR A 410 -18.01 23.78 -17.29
N GLY A 411 -17.84 22.58 -16.70
CA GLY A 411 -17.68 22.39 -15.27
C GLY A 411 -18.97 22.50 -14.45
N GLU A 412 -20.14 22.59 -15.10
CA GLU A 412 -21.45 22.77 -14.46
C GLU A 412 -21.91 21.52 -13.68
N SER A 413 -21.61 20.32 -14.19
CA SER A 413 -21.95 19.04 -13.56
C SER A 413 -21.17 17.88 -14.18
N PRO A 414 -20.70 16.89 -13.39
CA PRO A 414 -20.10 15.68 -13.94
C PRO A 414 -21.15 14.81 -14.64
N LEU A 415 -20.70 13.80 -15.40
CA LEU A 415 -21.59 12.84 -16.06
C LEU A 415 -22.41 12.06 -15.04
N GLY A 416 -23.69 11.84 -15.33
CA GLY A 416 -24.63 11.16 -14.43
C GLY A 416 -25.36 12.06 -13.41
N LEU A 417 -24.95 13.31 -13.25
CA LEU A 417 -25.67 14.31 -12.43
C LEU A 417 -26.23 15.44 -13.31
N THR A 418 -27.27 16.12 -12.82
CA THR A 418 -27.65 17.47 -13.30
C THR A 418 -27.01 18.53 -12.40
N PRO A 419 -26.86 19.79 -12.85
CA PRO A 419 -26.33 20.87 -12.01
C PRO A 419 -27.10 21.10 -10.70
N GLU A 420 -28.38 20.76 -10.63
CA GLU A 420 -29.19 20.81 -9.39
C GLU A 420 -28.76 19.70 -8.43
N LEU A 421 -28.73 18.45 -8.92
CA LEU A 421 -28.34 17.28 -8.12
C LEU A 421 -26.88 17.38 -7.66
N TYR A 422 -25.99 17.90 -8.51
CA TYR A 422 -24.58 18.08 -8.16
C TYR A 422 -24.37 19.11 -7.04
N ARG A 423 -25.14 20.22 -7.03
CA ARG A 423 -25.12 21.19 -5.93
C ARG A 423 -25.66 20.61 -4.63
N GLU A 424 -26.73 19.83 -4.70
CA GLU A 424 -27.32 19.13 -3.54
C GLU A 424 -26.34 18.08 -2.98
N PHE A 425 -25.72 17.29 -3.87
CA PHE A 425 -24.72 16.26 -3.56
C PHE A 425 -23.52 16.84 -2.80
N GLY A 426 -22.90 17.89 -3.33
CA GLY A 426 -21.78 18.57 -2.68
C GLY A 426 -22.16 19.20 -1.34
N SER A 427 -23.33 19.83 -1.26
CA SER A 427 -23.79 20.50 -0.04
C SER A 427 -24.08 19.51 1.09
N GLU A 428 -24.83 18.44 0.82
CA GLU A 428 -25.11 17.41 1.84
C GLU A 428 -23.85 16.66 2.29
N MET A 429 -22.84 16.52 1.41
CA MET A 429 -21.57 15.88 1.76
C MET A 429 -20.76 16.72 2.75
N LEU A 430 -20.69 18.03 2.55
CA LEU A 430 -20.04 18.93 3.52
C LEU A 430 -20.79 18.94 4.85
N GLU A 431 -22.13 18.99 4.85
CA GLU A 431 -22.90 18.88 6.09
C GLU A 431 -22.68 17.54 6.83
N ALA A 432 -22.43 16.45 6.09
CA ALA A 432 -22.12 15.15 6.68
C ALA A 432 -20.73 15.16 7.34
N LEU A 433 -19.72 15.70 6.65
CA LEU A 433 -18.36 15.88 7.19
C LEU A 433 -18.33 16.80 8.42
N GLU A 434 -19.08 17.90 8.41
CA GLU A 434 -19.19 18.80 9.57
C GLU A 434 -19.82 18.10 10.78
N ARG A 435 -20.82 17.22 10.57
CA ARG A 435 -21.43 16.39 11.63
C ARG A 435 -20.47 15.32 12.16
N ASP A 436 -19.54 14.85 11.35
CA ASP A 436 -18.42 13.98 11.76
C ASP A 436 -17.23 14.77 12.36
N GLY A 437 -17.35 16.09 12.51
CA GLY A 437 -16.35 16.95 13.14
C GLY A 437 -15.20 17.41 12.22
N VAL A 438 -15.36 17.28 10.90
CA VAL A 438 -14.40 17.74 9.89
C VAL A 438 -14.91 19.07 9.29
N ASP A 439 -14.25 20.17 9.63
CA ASP A 439 -14.63 21.51 9.16
C ASP A 439 -14.35 21.65 7.65
N ALA A 440 -15.24 22.35 6.92
CA ALA A 440 -15.10 22.55 5.48
C ALA A 440 -13.78 23.24 5.07
N SER A 441 -13.17 24.07 5.94
CA SER A 441 -11.84 24.66 5.72
C SER A 441 -10.67 23.66 5.84
N GLN A 442 -10.93 22.42 6.23
CA GLN A 442 -9.95 21.36 6.45
C GLN A 442 -10.05 20.20 5.43
N VAL A 443 -10.86 20.33 4.38
CA VAL A 443 -11.07 19.27 3.37
C VAL A 443 -10.93 19.80 1.94
N ASP A 444 -10.24 19.04 1.10
CA ASP A 444 -10.27 19.13 -0.36
C ASP A 444 -11.04 17.90 -0.88
N ILE A 445 -12.08 18.10 -1.69
CA ILE A 445 -12.91 17.03 -2.24
C ILE A 445 -12.87 17.11 -3.77
N ARG A 446 -12.50 16.01 -4.41
CA ARG A 446 -12.37 15.89 -5.87
C ARG A 446 -13.12 14.68 -6.37
N LEU A 447 -13.72 14.82 -7.55
CA LEU A 447 -14.23 13.69 -8.32
C LEU A 447 -13.15 13.19 -9.28
N LYS A 448 -12.98 11.87 -9.32
CA LYS A 448 -12.07 11.15 -10.22
C LYS A 448 -12.87 10.22 -11.14
N GLY A 449 -12.14 9.44 -11.94
CA GLY A 449 -12.73 8.41 -12.79
C GLY A 449 -13.52 8.95 -13.98
N THR A 450 -14.27 8.05 -14.62
CA THR A 450 -14.97 8.34 -15.88
C THR A 450 -16.08 9.38 -15.75
N GLY A 451 -16.65 9.59 -14.55
CA GLY A 451 -17.68 10.60 -14.32
C GLY A 451 -17.15 12.04 -14.45
N ALA A 452 -15.87 12.26 -14.14
CA ALA A 452 -15.18 13.53 -14.30
C ALA A 452 -14.52 13.69 -15.68
N GLU A 453 -13.95 12.60 -16.23
CA GLU A 453 -13.02 12.66 -17.38
C GLU A 453 -13.53 12.01 -18.68
N PHE A 454 -14.75 11.48 -18.69
CA PHE A 454 -15.33 10.61 -19.74
C PHE A 454 -14.62 9.27 -19.91
N TYR A 455 -13.28 9.24 -19.99
CA TYR A 455 -12.46 8.05 -20.15
C TYR A 455 -11.80 7.59 -18.83
N SER A 456 -11.52 6.30 -18.73
CA SER A 456 -10.78 5.72 -17.62
C SER A 456 -9.27 5.96 -17.72
N GLY A 457 -8.58 5.98 -16.58
CA GLY A 457 -7.11 6.12 -16.54
C GLY A 457 -6.33 4.99 -17.25
N LEU A 458 -5.02 5.21 -17.43
CA LEU A 458 -4.09 4.43 -18.26
C LEU A 458 -3.97 2.92 -17.94
N HIS A 459 -4.51 2.45 -16.82
CA HIS A 459 -4.51 1.03 -16.42
C HIS A 459 -5.83 0.30 -16.77
N LYS A 460 -6.85 1.02 -17.28
CA LYS A 460 -8.17 0.47 -17.66
C LYS A 460 -8.33 0.58 -19.18
N THR A 461 -8.31 -0.56 -19.89
CA THR A 461 -8.55 -0.66 -21.33
C THR A 461 -9.97 -1.13 -21.65
N LEU A 462 -10.54 -0.68 -22.76
CA LEU A 462 -11.77 -1.27 -23.31
C LEU A 462 -11.44 -2.68 -23.85
N PRO A 463 -12.25 -3.72 -23.55
CA PRO A 463 -12.00 -5.07 -24.07
C PRO A 463 -12.05 -5.12 -25.60
N THR A 464 -11.24 -6.00 -26.18
CA THR A 464 -11.25 -6.36 -27.60
C THR A 464 -12.30 -7.42 -27.89
N GLU A 465 -12.72 -7.55 -29.16
CA GLU A 465 -13.67 -8.60 -29.58
C GLU A 465 -13.15 -10.03 -29.28
N ALA A 466 -11.83 -10.23 -29.33
CA ALA A 466 -11.20 -11.50 -29.00
C ALA A 466 -11.32 -11.85 -27.51
N GLU A 467 -11.19 -10.86 -26.61
CA GLU A 467 -11.40 -11.03 -25.18
C GLU A 467 -12.89 -11.26 -24.84
N LEU A 468 -13.80 -10.71 -25.65
CA LEU A 468 -15.25 -10.92 -25.52
C LEU A 468 -15.76 -12.22 -26.17
N ALA A 469 -14.91 -13.04 -26.79
CA ALA A 469 -15.34 -14.29 -27.42
C ALA A 469 -16.04 -15.28 -26.45
N GLY A 470 -15.79 -15.17 -25.14
CA GLY A 470 -16.48 -15.93 -24.09
C GLY A 470 -17.82 -15.33 -23.63
N ASN A 471 -18.19 -14.14 -24.08
CA ASN A 471 -19.44 -13.44 -23.75
C ASN A 471 -20.11 -12.90 -25.02
N PRO A 472 -20.92 -13.73 -25.72
CA PRO A 472 -21.49 -13.37 -27.02
C PRO A 472 -22.47 -12.19 -26.96
N GLU A 473 -23.13 -11.95 -25.81
CA GLU A 473 -23.99 -10.77 -25.66
C GLU A 473 -23.18 -9.47 -25.61
N ALA A 474 -22.08 -9.45 -24.85
CA ALA A 474 -21.19 -8.30 -24.78
C ALA A 474 -20.53 -8.03 -26.13
N LEU A 475 -20.10 -9.10 -26.83
CA LEU A 475 -19.55 -9.00 -28.17
C LEU A 475 -20.57 -8.42 -29.17
N GLN A 476 -21.83 -8.90 -29.17
CA GLN A 476 -22.87 -8.35 -30.03
C GLN A 476 -23.11 -6.86 -29.74
N ARG A 477 -23.22 -6.45 -28.46
CA ARG A 477 -23.40 -5.03 -28.10
C ARG A 477 -22.22 -4.15 -28.54
N MET A 478 -20.99 -4.68 -28.50
CA MET A 478 -19.80 -3.99 -28.99
C MET A 478 -19.79 -3.86 -30.52
N GLN A 479 -20.25 -4.89 -31.23
CA GLN A 479 -20.43 -4.87 -32.69
C GLN A 479 -21.59 -3.95 -33.11
N ASP A 480 -22.67 -3.88 -32.33
CA ASP A 480 -23.78 -2.93 -32.55
C ASP A 480 -23.33 -1.47 -32.36
N TRP A 481 -22.39 -1.22 -31.43
CA TRP A 481 -21.83 0.11 -31.16
C TRP A 481 -20.88 0.59 -32.28
N PHE A 482 -19.87 -0.22 -32.64
CA PHE A 482 -18.82 0.22 -33.56
C PHE A 482 -19.04 -0.23 -35.01
N GLY A 483 -19.82 -1.28 -35.26
CA GLY A 483 -19.88 -1.95 -36.55
C GLY A 483 -18.49 -2.35 -37.05
N ASP A 484 -18.28 -2.20 -38.35
CA ASP A 484 -16.99 -2.45 -39.00
C ASP A 484 -15.89 -1.42 -38.65
N ASP A 485 -16.20 -0.31 -37.96
CA ASP A 485 -15.22 0.73 -37.68
C ASP A 485 -14.15 0.24 -36.70
N GLN A 486 -12.90 0.33 -37.13
CA GLN A 486 -11.71 -0.04 -36.36
C GLN A 486 -11.19 1.14 -35.52
N ASN A 487 -11.65 2.36 -35.79
CA ASN A 487 -11.38 3.52 -34.95
C ASN A 487 -12.27 3.44 -33.69
N ARG A 488 -11.68 2.98 -32.58
CA ARG A 488 -12.34 2.72 -31.30
C ARG A 488 -11.48 3.27 -30.16
N PRO A 489 -12.06 3.66 -29.01
CA PRO A 489 -11.27 4.09 -27.87
C PRO A 489 -10.49 2.92 -27.27
N LEU A 490 -9.24 3.18 -26.90
CA LEU A 490 -8.39 2.29 -26.11
C LEU A 490 -8.84 2.25 -24.64
N ARG A 491 -9.33 3.38 -24.11
CA ARG A 491 -9.76 3.52 -22.71
C ARG A 491 -11.25 3.35 -22.56
N ARG A 492 -11.70 2.85 -21.40
CA ARG A 492 -13.12 2.60 -21.11
C ARG A 492 -13.86 3.93 -21.02
N PRO A 493 -14.88 4.20 -21.85
CA PRO A 493 -15.79 5.32 -21.63
C PRO A 493 -16.66 5.12 -20.38
N TYR A 494 -17.20 6.20 -19.85
CA TYR A 494 -18.22 6.23 -18.78
C TYR A 494 -19.35 5.22 -19.04
N ASP A 495 -19.73 4.42 -18.03
CA ASP A 495 -20.75 3.36 -18.11
C ASP A 495 -20.54 2.26 -19.19
N SER A 496 -19.46 2.29 -19.99
CA SER A 496 -19.27 1.34 -21.11
C SER A 496 -19.32 -0.14 -20.69
N MET A 497 -18.67 -0.50 -19.59
CA MET A 497 -18.67 -1.88 -19.07
C MET A 497 -20.07 -2.33 -18.64
N TYR A 498 -20.89 -1.42 -18.12
CA TYR A 498 -22.29 -1.69 -17.75
C TYR A 498 -23.16 -1.87 -19.00
N ARG A 499 -23.02 -0.99 -20.00
CA ARG A 499 -23.74 -1.10 -21.28
C ARG A 499 -23.42 -2.40 -22.03
N LEU A 500 -22.15 -2.80 -22.04
CA LEU A 500 -21.71 -4.10 -22.57
C LEU A 500 -22.19 -5.30 -21.75
N GLY A 501 -22.74 -5.12 -20.54
CA GLY A 501 -23.15 -6.22 -19.66
C GLY A 501 -21.99 -6.96 -19.00
N LEU A 502 -20.83 -6.30 -18.90
CA LEU A 502 -19.61 -6.81 -18.27
C LEU A 502 -19.49 -6.39 -16.80
N ALA A 503 -20.15 -5.29 -16.41
CA ALA A 503 -20.38 -4.89 -15.04
C ALA A 503 -21.88 -5.01 -14.70
N PRO A 504 -22.27 -5.47 -13.51
CA PRO A 504 -23.68 -5.57 -13.10
C PRO A 504 -24.31 -4.21 -12.77
N GLU A 505 -23.49 -3.21 -12.51
CA GLU A 505 -23.85 -1.87 -12.04
C GLU A 505 -23.19 -0.80 -12.95
N PRO A 506 -23.76 0.42 -13.03
CA PRO A 506 -23.12 1.56 -13.71
C PRO A 506 -21.75 1.90 -13.09
N SER A 507 -20.97 2.75 -13.76
CA SER A 507 -19.73 3.28 -13.20
C SER A 507 -19.99 4.00 -11.87
N ASP A 508 -19.10 3.79 -10.92
CA ASP A 508 -19.06 4.49 -9.65
C ASP A 508 -18.69 5.97 -9.81
N PHE A 509 -19.00 6.76 -8.78
CA PHE A 509 -18.34 8.05 -8.57
C PHE A 509 -17.17 7.85 -7.59
N ASP A 510 -15.95 7.97 -8.11
CA ASP A 510 -14.71 7.98 -7.32
C ASP A 510 -14.52 9.36 -6.66
N LEU A 511 -14.67 9.43 -5.34
CA LEU A 511 -14.51 10.64 -4.54
C LEU A 511 -13.23 10.58 -3.70
N ASP A 512 -12.29 11.46 -4.00
CA ASP A 512 -11.12 11.70 -3.15
C ASP A 512 -11.50 12.78 -2.11
N ILE A 513 -11.59 12.40 -0.84
CA ILE A 513 -11.88 13.27 0.31
C ILE A 513 -10.58 13.42 1.13
N ASN A 514 -9.97 14.58 1.08
CA ASN A 514 -8.58 14.77 1.49
C ASN A 514 -8.53 15.67 2.72
N SER A 515 -8.35 15.08 3.90
CA SER A 515 -8.33 15.79 5.18
C SER A 515 -7.54 15.05 6.25
N SER A 516 -6.45 15.67 6.73
CA SER A 516 -5.70 15.19 7.90
C SER A 516 -6.49 15.31 9.21
N ALA A 517 -7.61 16.04 9.23
CA ALA A 517 -8.56 16.00 10.35
C ALA A 517 -9.37 14.69 10.33
N ALA A 518 -9.93 14.31 9.18
CA ALA A 518 -10.63 13.05 9.00
C ALA A 518 -9.74 11.82 9.29
N VAL A 519 -8.50 11.81 8.78
CA VAL A 519 -7.54 10.72 9.06
C VAL A 519 -7.13 10.67 10.54
N ARG A 520 -6.98 11.82 11.23
CA ARG A 520 -6.77 11.84 12.69
C ARG A 520 -7.97 11.29 13.46
N ALA A 521 -9.20 11.65 13.08
CA ALA A 521 -10.42 11.09 13.67
C ALA A 521 -10.47 9.56 13.51
N ALA A 522 -10.15 9.04 12.32
CA ALA A 522 -10.03 7.61 12.06
C ALA A 522 -8.96 6.92 12.92
N ARG A 523 -7.75 7.51 13.03
CA ARG A 523 -6.68 6.98 13.90
C ARG A 523 -7.10 6.93 15.36
N SER A 524 -7.81 7.95 15.87
CA SER A 524 -8.33 7.97 17.24
C SER A 524 -9.40 6.91 17.45
N HIS A 525 -10.43 6.88 16.59
CA HIS A 525 -11.48 5.87 16.64
C HIS A 525 -10.91 4.44 16.60
N TRP A 526 -9.93 4.17 15.73
CA TRP A 526 -9.27 2.87 15.65
C TRP A 526 -8.62 2.48 16.98
N ARG A 527 -7.87 3.39 17.62
CA ARG A 527 -7.20 3.16 18.91
C ARG A 527 -8.18 2.96 20.08
N GLU A 528 -9.37 3.56 20.01
CA GLU A 528 -10.40 3.45 21.03
C GLU A 528 -11.22 2.16 20.93
N ASN A 529 -11.41 1.64 19.71
CA ASN A 529 -12.29 0.49 19.45
C ASN A 529 -11.52 -0.81 19.18
N HIS A 530 -10.18 -0.76 19.05
CA HIS A 530 -9.34 -1.94 18.84
C HIS A 530 -8.21 -2.00 19.88
N ASN A 531 -8.24 -3.05 20.71
CA ASN A 531 -7.17 -3.35 21.67
C ASN A 531 -5.88 -3.80 20.96
N ASP A 532 -6.00 -4.39 19.79
CA ASP A 532 -4.89 -4.77 18.92
C ASP A 532 -4.55 -3.65 17.93
N ARG A 533 -3.26 -3.50 17.60
CA ARG A 533 -2.80 -2.44 16.67
C ARG A 533 -3.29 -2.66 15.23
N TYR A 534 -3.49 -3.91 14.79
CA TYR A 534 -3.73 -4.27 13.38
C TYR A 534 -4.83 -5.33 13.14
N PRO A 535 -6.03 -5.26 13.73
CA PRO A 535 -7.12 -6.22 13.43
C PRO A 535 -7.59 -6.23 11.96
N GLY A 536 -7.08 -5.32 11.14
CA GLY A 536 -7.21 -5.29 9.69
C GLY A 536 -6.28 -4.23 9.10
N ASP A 537 -6.39 -4.00 7.79
CA ASP A 537 -5.72 -2.89 7.12
C ASP A 537 -6.39 -1.57 7.55
N PHE A 538 -5.63 -0.63 8.13
CA PHE A 538 -6.15 0.72 8.47
C PHE A 538 -6.21 1.65 7.24
N MET A 539 -5.24 1.50 6.34
CA MET A 539 -5.24 2.11 5.01
C MET A 539 -5.18 1.02 3.95
N GLY A 540 -5.90 1.21 2.85
CA GLY A 540 -5.72 0.42 1.64
C GLY A 540 -4.38 0.72 0.95
N GLY A 541 -3.97 -0.14 0.01
CA GLY A 541 -2.67 -0.06 -0.67
C GLY A 541 -2.39 1.20 -1.51
N HIS A 542 -3.36 2.12 -1.60
CA HIS A 542 -3.20 3.43 -2.26
C HIS A 542 -3.12 4.62 -1.26
N GLY A 543 -3.12 4.36 0.05
CA GLY A 543 -2.98 5.39 1.08
C GLY A 543 -4.28 6.10 1.49
N TYR A 544 -5.45 5.60 1.07
CA TYR A 544 -6.74 5.98 1.65
C TYR A 544 -7.12 5.08 2.83
N LEU A 545 -7.94 5.56 3.75
CA LEU A 545 -8.50 4.79 4.87
C LEU A 545 -9.31 3.57 4.38
N ASP A 546 -9.21 2.44 5.07
CA ASP A 546 -10.10 1.30 4.78
C ASP A 546 -11.59 1.65 4.97
N ASN A 547 -12.46 1.02 4.17
CA ASN A 547 -13.89 1.27 4.18
C ASN A 547 -14.55 1.04 5.56
N GLN A 548 -14.04 0.13 6.39
CA GLN A 548 -14.52 -0.06 7.76
C GLN A 548 -14.00 1.03 8.70
N ALA A 549 -12.76 1.49 8.52
CA ALA A 549 -12.23 2.64 9.26
C ALA A 549 -13.07 3.90 8.98
N VAL A 550 -13.37 4.19 7.70
CA VAL A 550 -14.28 5.29 7.30
C VAL A 550 -15.65 5.12 7.95
N ARG A 551 -16.27 3.94 7.89
CA ARG A 551 -17.60 3.69 8.50
C ARG A 551 -17.64 3.83 10.01
N GLY A 552 -16.56 3.44 10.70
CA GLY A 552 -16.45 3.57 12.15
C GLY A 552 -16.27 5.01 12.60
N SER A 553 -15.40 5.77 11.92
CA SER A 553 -15.02 7.12 12.35
C SER A 553 -15.81 8.26 11.72
N LEU A 554 -16.41 8.05 10.54
CA LEU A 554 -17.17 9.04 9.76
C LEU A 554 -18.58 8.48 9.43
N PRO A 555 -19.43 8.24 10.45
CA PRO A 555 -20.73 7.62 10.27
C PRO A 555 -21.70 8.50 9.47
N ASN A 556 -21.68 9.84 9.62
CA ASN A 556 -22.60 10.71 8.87
C ASN A 556 -22.23 10.74 7.38
N LEU A 557 -20.93 10.75 7.04
CA LEU A 557 -20.44 10.60 5.67
C LEU A 557 -20.86 9.25 5.07
N SER A 558 -20.79 8.18 5.86
CA SER A 558 -21.18 6.83 5.42
C SER A 558 -22.68 6.70 5.15
N ASP A 559 -23.51 7.28 6.03
CA ASP A 559 -24.97 7.35 5.83
C ASP A 559 -25.34 8.27 4.65
N TRP A 560 -24.63 9.39 4.46
CA TRP A 560 -24.75 10.24 3.27
C TRP A 560 -24.47 9.44 1.99
N SER A 561 -23.34 8.72 1.96
CA SER A 561 -22.91 7.93 0.80
C SER A 561 -23.99 6.95 0.40
N LYS A 562 -24.47 6.14 1.36
CA LYS A 562 -25.52 5.15 1.12
C LYS A 562 -26.82 5.77 0.60
N ARG A 563 -27.28 6.90 1.16
CA ARG A 563 -28.47 7.60 0.67
C ARG A 563 -28.31 8.07 -0.78
N TRP A 564 -27.10 8.47 -1.17
CA TRP A 564 -26.82 8.90 -2.54
C TRP A 564 -26.62 7.73 -3.51
N GLU A 565 -26.08 6.59 -3.07
CA GLU A 565 -26.12 5.34 -3.85
C GLU A 565 -27.57 4.93 -4.17
N ASP A 566 -28.43 4.90 -3.15
CA ASP A 566 -29.87 4.59 -3.28
C ASP A 566 -30.58 5.61 -4.21
N LYS A 567 -30.25 6.90 -4.11
CA LYS A 567 -30.86 7.99 -4.89
C LYS A 567 -30.40 8.03 -6.35
N LEU A 568 -29.15 7.66 -6.63
CA LEU A 568 -28.54 7.70 -7.96
C LEU A 568 -28.63 6.37 -8.72
N GLY A 569 -28.87 5.25 -8.02
CA GLY A 569 -28.87 3.91 -8.61
C GLY A 569 -27.49 3.47 -9.10
N ARG A 570 -26.40 3.99 -8.51
CA ARG A 570 -25.01 3.61 -8.80
C ARG A 570 -24.12 3.73 -7.56
N PRO A 571 -23.01 2.97 -7.47
CA PRO A 571 -22.15 2.97 -6.28
C PRO A 571 -21.37 4.28 -6.08
N LEU A 572 -20.94 4.54 -4.86
CA LEU A 572 -19.98 5.59 -4.52
C LEU A 572 -18.69 4.97 -3.95
N SER A 573 -17.56 5.40 -4.48
CA SER A 573 -16.22 4.97 -4.08
C SER A 573 -15.58 6.10 -3.27
N LEU A 574 -15.34 5.89 -1.97
CA LEU A 574 -14.83 6.92 -1.05
C LEU A 574 -13.35 6.68 -0.72
N GLY A 575 -12.46 7.44 -1.36
CA GLY A 575 -11.05 7.51 -0.98
C GLY A 575 -10.82 8.62 0.04
N VAL A 576 -10.70 8.28 1.33
CA VAL A 576 -10.36 9.27 2.38
C VAL A 576 -8.86 9.33 2.61
N PHE A 577 -8.21 10.43 2.27
CA PHE A 577 -6.75 10.65 2.33
C PHE A 577 -6.37 11.75 3.34
N GLU A 578 -5.07 11.90 3.61
CA GLU A 578 -4.53 13.08 4.31
C GLU A 578 -4.57 14.34 3.41
N SER A 579 -4.26 15.51 3.97
CA SER A 579 -4.42 16.82 3.33
C SER A 579 -3.62 17.04 2.04
N SER A 580 -2.56 16.26 1.82
CA SER A 580 -1.80 16.27 0.56
C SER A 580 -2.41 15.41 -0.55
N GLY A 581 -3.48 14.68 -0.26
CA GLY A 581 -4.16 13.79 -1.19
C GLY A 581 -3.42 12.48 -1.44
N PRO A 582 -3.75 11.75 -2.54
CA PRO A 582 -3.05 10.53 -2.92
C PRO A 582 -1.57 10.82 -3.23
N PHE A 583 -0.68 9.90 -2.82
CA PHE A 583 0.75 10.07 -3.01
C PHE A 583 1.13 10.16 -4.49
N ASP A 584 2.01 11.12 -4.81
CA ASP A 584 2.51 11.27 -6.16
C ASP A 584 3.62 10.27 -6.49
N ALA A 585 3.21 9.14 -7.07
CA ALA A 585 4.11 8.12 -7.56
C ALA A 585 4.99 8.57 -8.76
N THR A 586 4.70 9.71 -9.42
CA THR A 586 5.54 10.21 -10.52
C THR A 586 6.91 10.69 -10.04
N VAL A 587 7.04 11.13 -8.78
CA VAL A 587 8.34 11.47 -8.17
C VAL A 587 9.27 10.25 -8.04
N LEU A 588 8.69 9.04 -8.13
CA LEU A 588 9.39 7.75 -8.16
C LEU A 588 9.54 7.19 -9.59
N GLY A 589 9.31 8.02 -10.61
CA GLY A 589 9.41 7.66 -12.03
C GLY A 589 8.29 6.77 -12.56
N ARG A 590 7.12 6.73 -11.89
CA ARG A 590 6.01 5.84 -12.27
C ARG A 590 4.96 6.56 -13.10
N GLU A 591 4.44 5.85 -14.11
CA GLU A 591 3.40 6.36 -15.00
C GLU A 591 2.01 6.39 -14.35
N LEU A 592 1.74 5.48 -13.40
CA LEU A 592 0.47 5.36 -12.70
C LEU A 592 0.51 6.05 -11.33
N SER A 593 -0.08 7.24 -11.27
CA SER A 593 -0.19 8.06 -10.06
C SER A 593 -1.58 8.70 -9.96
N SER A 594 -2.26 8.51 -8.83
CA SER A 594 -3.61 9.05 -8.56
C SER A 594 -3.61 10.47 -7.95
N HIS A 595 -2.42 11.05 -7.77
CA HIS A 595 -2.23 12.38 -7.18
C HIS A 595 -3.10 13.48 -7.78
N PHE A 596 -3.14 14.59 -7.06
CA PHE A 596 -3.79 15.82 -7.49
C PHE A 596 -3.22 16.37 -8.80
N LYS A 597 -4.12 16.67 -9.73
CA LYS A 597 -3.82 17.34 -11.00
C LYS A 597 -4.59 18.65 -11.06
N ASP A 598 -4.03 19.64 -11.76
CA ASP A 598 -4.72 20.91 -12.03
C ASP A 598 -5.97 20.72 -12.91
N THR A 599 -6.10 19.56 -13.57
CA THR A 599 -7.27 19.18 -14.37
C THR A 599 -8.38 18.51 -13.56
N ASP A 600 -8.15 18.14 -12.29
CA ASP A 600 -9.12 17.39 -11.49
C ASP A 600 -10.47 18.10 -11.37
N TRP A 601 -11.54 17.32 -11.27
CA TRP A 601 -12.86 17.87 -10.99
C TRP A 601 -12.99 18.23 -9.50
N VAL A 602 -12.66 19.46 -9.15
CA VAL A 602 -12.77 19.97 -7.77
C VAL A 602 -14.25 20.17 -7.41
N ILE A 603 -14.71 19.43 -6.41
CA ILE A 603 -16.03 19.62 -5.78
C ILE A 603 -15.91 20.75 -4.74
N HIS A 604 -14.94 20.65 -3.84
CA HIS A 604 -14.71 21.64 -2.79
C HIS A 604 -13.22 21.75 -2.49
N HIS A 605 -12.73 22.96 -2.21
CA HIS A 605 -11.35 23.20 -1.83
C HIS A 605 -11.31 24.33 -0.78
N PRO A 606 -10.43 24.32 0.24
CA PRO A 606 -10.47 25.34 1.31
C PRO A 606 -10.32 26.78 0.81
N GLN A 607 -9.54 26.99 -0.26
CA GLN A 607 -9.34 28.29 -0.91
C GLN A 607 -10.38 28.58 -2.02
N THR A 608 -11.27 27.62 -2.33
CA THR A 608 -12.35 27.77 -3.32
C THR A 608 -13.55 26.94 -2.85
N PRO A 609 -14.19 27.34 -1.73
CA PRO A 609 -15.22 26.55 -1.08
C PRO A 609 -16.46 26.43 -1.96
N MET A 610 -17.08 25.25 -1.97
CA MET A 610 -18.25 24.94 -2.80
C MET A 610 -18.02 25.26 -4.28
N ALA A 611 -16.94 24.73 -4.88
CA ALA A 611 -16.49 25.06 -6.23
C ALA A 611 -17.57 24.81 -7.32
N TRP A 612 -18.54 23.93 -7.05
CA TRP A 612 -19.75 23.76 -7.85
C TRP A 612 -20.60 25.03 -8.06
N ASN A 613 -20.47 26.05 -7.20
CA ASN A 613 -21.12 27.35 -7.36
C ASN A 613 -20.39 28.26 -8.36
N THR A 614 -19.13 27.95 -8.69
CA THR A 614 -18.30 28.67 -9.66
C THR A 614 -17.62 27.68 -10.61
N PRO A 615 -18.38 27.04 -11.51
CA PRO A 615 -17.84 26.12 -12.53
C PRO A 615 -16.56 26.62 -13.20
N GLN A 616 -15.47 25.87 -13.05
CA GLN A 616 -14.26 26.10 -13.80
C GLN A 616 -14.41 25.43 -15.17
N SER A 617 -14.65 26.25 -16.20
CA SER A 617 -14.77 25.77 -17.58
C SER A 617 -13.49 25.05 -18.00
N ARG A 618 -13.61 23.76 -18.31
CA ARG A 618 -12.51 22.91 -18.81
C ARG A 618 -12.19 23.23 -20.28
N MET A 619 -13.05 24.00 -20.95
CA MET A 619 -12.81 24.59 -22.28
C MET A 619 -11.82 25.77 -22.23
N VAL A 620 -10.59 25.53 -21.77
CA VAL A 620 -9.50 26.48 -21.94
C VAL A 620 -8.91 26.27 -23.33
N GLU A 621 -9.18 27.18 -24.27
CA GLU A 621 -8.35 27.21 -25.49
C GLU A 621 -6.92 27.54 -25.06
N PRO A 622 -5.92 26.71 -25.42
CA PRO A 622 -4.54 26.97 -25.05
C PRO A 622 -4.18 28.33 -25.63
N ALA A 623 -3.88 29.30 -24.76
CA ALA A 623 -3.56 30.65 -25.16
C ALA A 623 -2.46 30.55 -26.23
N ILE A 624 -2.80 30.91 -27.48
CA ILE A 624 -1.89 30.77 -28.61
C ILE A 624 -0.66 31.56 -28.25
N THR A 625 0.39 30.84 -27.85
CA THR A 625 1.65 31.41 -27.43
C THR A 625 2.31 31.82 -28.73
N SER A 626 1.93 33.03 -29.16
CA SER A 626 2.48 33.73 -30.30
C SER A 626 3.97 33.86 -30.02
N THR A 627 4.70 32.88 -30.54
CA THR A 627 6.13 32.73 -30.33
C THR A 627 6.71 34.03 -30.86
N PRO A 628 7.29 34.90 -30.00
CA PRO A 628 7.62 36.25 -30.40
C PRO A 628 8.64 36.13 -31.53
N THR A 629 8.20 36.44 -32.75
CA THR A 629 8.97 36.19 -33.95
C THR A 629 10.26 36.98 -33.83
N THR A 630 11.36 36.28 -33.57
CA THR A 630 12.67 36.87 -33.35
C THR A 630 13.16 37.44 -34.66
N GLY A 631 12.77 38.69 -34.92
CA GLY A 631 13.35 39.49 -35.99
C GLY A 631 14.87 39.51 -35.84
N PRO A 632 15.63 39.41 -36.94
CA PRO A 632 17.07 39.24 -36.89
C PRO A 632 17.74 40.47 -36.28
N GLN A 633 18.14 40.37 -35.00
CA GLN A 633 18.95 41.38 -34.34
C GLN A 633 20.40 41.30 -34.84
N THR A 634 20.70 42.05 -35.91
CA THR A 634 22.07 42.42 -36.24
C THR A 634 22.56 43.47 -35.25
N GLY A 635 23.20 43.03 -34.16
CA GLY A 635 23.71 43.90 -33.11
C GLY A 635 25.04 43.40 -32.57
N ALA A 636 26.15 43.81 -33.19
CA ALA A 636 27.49 43.53 -32.66
C ALA A 636 27.74 44.32 -31.36
N SER A 637 28.28 43.66 -30.34
CA SER A 637 28.92 44.30 -29.19
C SER A 637 30.06 43.44 -28.68
N ALA A 638 31.16 44.11 -28.29
CA ALA A 638 32.46 43.48 -28.08
C ALA A 638 32.63 42.88 -26.69
N VAL A 639 33.44 41.81 -26.61
CA VAL A 639 33.96 41.25 -25.36
C VAL A 639 35.30 41.93 -25.04
N PRO A 640 35.47 42.57 -23.86
CA PRO A 640 36.79 42.96 -23.38
C PRO A 640 37.50 41.77 -22.73
N ALA A 641 38.77 41.56 -23.08
CA ALA A 641 39.61 40.53 -22.47
C ALA A 641 40.28 41.06 -21.18
N LEU A 642 40.26 40.26 -20.12
CA LEU A 642 41.20 40.30 -18.99
C LEU A 642 41.45 38.85 -18.54
N GLY A 643 42.65 38.55 -18.06
CA GLY A 643 43.14 37.18 -17.86
C GLY A 643 43.67 36.89 -16.45
N GLU A 644 44.55 35.89 -16.38
CA GLU A 644 45.26 35.35 -15.19
C GLU A 644 44.33 34.60 -14.19
N ALA A 645 44.28 33.27 -14.17
CA ALA A 645 45.30 32.24 -13.90
C ALA A 645 45.57 32.03 -12.40
N SER A 646 45.01 30.95 -11.84
CA SER A 646 45.46 30.35 -10.57
C SER A 646 45.35 28.82 -10.61
N GLU A 647 46.53 28.22 -10.62
CA GLU A 647 47.00 26.87 -10.30
C GLU A 647 46.00 25.75 -9.90
N ARG A 648 46.10 24.62 -10.61
CA ARG A 648 45.84 23.27 -10.09
C ARG A 648 47.14 22.45 -10.15
N PRO A 649 47.57 21.74 -9.10
CA PRO A 649 48.70 20.83 -9.18
C PRO A 649 48.25 19.41 -9.57
N ASP A 650 48.59 18.99 -10.78
CA ASP A 650 48.57 17.58 -11.21
C ASP A 650 50.00 17.00 -11.05
N HIS A 651 50.18 15.97 -10.22
CA HIS A 651 51.48 15.29 -10.07
C HIS A 651 51.45 13.82 -10.49
N LEU A 652 51.69 13.64 -11.79
CA LEU A 652 52.67 12.72 -12.41
C LEU A 652 52.64 11.20 -12.16
N ARG A 653 53.09 10.52 -13.22
CA ARG A 653 52.93 9.10 -13.54
C ARG A 653 54.32 8.46 -13.78
N ARG A 654 54.51 7.19 -13.39
CA ARG A 654 55.60 6.24 -13.81
C ARG A 654 57.01 6.58 -13.27
N GLY A 655 57.91 5.65 -12.93
CA GLY A 655 57.93 4.17 -12.90
C GLY A 655 59.13 3.69 -12.02
N THR A 656 59.86 2.58 -12.22
CA THR A 656 59.79 1.45 -13.18
C THR A 656 60.71 0.29 -12.73
N THR A 657 60.49 -0.96 -13.20
CA THR A 657 61.43 -2.12 -13.26
C THR A 657 62.08 -2.71 -11.99
N GLY A 658 62.07 -4.05 -11.87
CA GLY A 658 62.98 -4.82 -10.99
C GLY A 658 62.52 -6.26 -10.75
N ALA A 659 63.27 -7.26 -11.23
CA ALA A 659 62.91 -8.68 -11.11
C ALA A 659 64.02 -9.54 -10.48
N ALA A 660 63.60 -10.71 -9.95
CA ALA A 660 64.33 -11.97 -9.77
C ALA A 660 64.96 -12.32 -8.39
N ARG A 661 64.67 -13.58 -7.97
CA ARG A 661 65.33 -14.44 -6.94
C ARG A 661 65.16 -13.97 -5.47
N GLY A 662 65.04 -14.86 -4.47
CA GLY A 662 64.96 -16.33 -4.43
C GLY A 662 65.39 -16.89 -3.05
N ARG A 663 64.99 -18.13 -2.71
CA ARG A 663 65.14 -18.85 -1.40
C ARG A 663 64.23 -18.32 -0.27
N ALA A 664 63.52 -19.10 0.54
CA ALA A 664 63.62 -20.48 1.08
C ALA A 664 64.33 -20.61 2.44
N GLY A 665 63.56 -21.05 3.45
CA GLY A 665 64.03 -21.75 4.66
C GLY A 665 64.24 -20.90 5.91
N GLY A 666 63.67 -21.34 7.04
CA GLY A 666 63.99 -20.82 8.38
C GLY A 666 62.88 -21.06 9.40
N ARG A 667 63.07 -22.03 10.31
CA ARG A 667 62.22 -22.20 11.51
C ARG A 667 62.61 -21.18 12.57
N GLY A 668 61.65 -20.82 13.41
CA GLY A 668 61.80 -20.14 14.70
C GLY A 668 60.54 -20.38 15.51
#